data_AF-A0A957WBY0-F1
#
_entry.id   AF-A0A957WBY0-F1
#
_cell.length_a   1.000
_cell.length_b   1.000
_cell.length_c   1.000
_cell.angle_alpha   90.00
_cell.angle_beta   90.00
_cell.angle_gamma   90.00
#
_symmetry.space_group_name_H-M   'P 1'
#
loop_
_entity.id
_entity.type
_entity.pdbx_description
1 polymer ?
#
loop_
_entity_poly.entity_id
_entity_poly.type
_entity_poly.pdbx_seq_one_letter_code
_entity_poly.pdbx_strand_id
1 'polypeptide(L)'
;YLNFGRVHNAYKNSLMQPYFFLTGDRKNAGLYVLYRKEDKIEDLIFDFLQNDKLESSLVKFEDIPLHLLLKILAANYFETRKETVSHNKFYVQAKSGKGKTIICVEIEIKGAMENIDDNGNEHDIQQFKILNHATHFSPRVPWGTKAITAAKFKKIVRSGSVYFRQLKPKEADNFEGDVYYIDREPNRRAVLDYHSASEPESTRGYILHQFIKKFIPYLQKYGIVATQNTRIFFEYSPQIKSDNLQISDLKTVYLFDNRLNTKDIPIQDYALLLNEKYHQELSLTFEVIEEKQFDTGKPLLILQDNNKKDFEADGPLPRSGGWDDPYRRIYKIYSNIPKQSININLNNPDQYNAQAATQYLQYDLVNFEREPQFDQRFQVCFNELYLKDLLLNQRDVSRLPCLGSDSFVRDYAFIRRETQNGKSYTTLLYIHNGKLRLIDLRGPAGKSLRDELFQEYEIDWFADALTPFKVKHKREDWEEKRITRFDFIIGPNQVIEIEDIDERVLYDYEAILDRKRELEKPYPIEELKLAKHYDKIRPKKINEASITLEQCQAYDAFLDNLIRAGISRISFNELTQQEAYWQPIIEALEIKPTNSGKYYTTKLKTHCYNKIGMFLSTKATDVTQGYSGIWYDDENCFMVGDAKNFKFKQPRAHLIRRFNVYKGEELFDIDTFLDTTAVKFVRFNQFTVYPYFFHLIDMYVEAKLFY
;
A
#
# COMPACT_ATOMS: atom_id res chain seq x y z
N TYR A 1 -14.32 33.41 -15.40
CA TYR A 1 -13.44 32.25 -15.65
C TYR A 1 -12.35 32.48 -16.71
N LEU A 2 -12.58 33.19 -17.83
CA LEU A 2 -11.56 33.44 -18.88
C LEU A 2 -10.31 34.24 -18.43
N ASN A 3 -10.36 35.00 -17.32
CA ASN A 3 -9.22 35.78 -16.82
C ASN A 3 -8.22 34.99 -15.96
N PHE A 4 -8.62 33.88 -15.35
CA PHE A 4 -7.75 33.17 -14.39
C PHE A 4 -6.52 32.55 -15.05
N GLY A 5 -6.70 31.88 -16.19
CA GLY A 5 -5.59 31.29 -16.95
C GLY A 5 -4.61 32.32 -17.51
N ARG A 6 -5.10 33.52 -17.88
CA ARG A 6 -4.26 34.63 -18.35
C ARG A 6 -3.38 35.18 -17.24
N VAL A 7 -3.95 35.42 -16.05
CA VAL A 7 -3.20 35.83 -14.85
C VAL A 7 -2.14 34.78 -14.50
N HIS A 8 -2.54 33.50 -14.47
CA HIS A 8 -1.66 32.39 -14.11
C HIS A 8 -0.45 32.27 -15.06
N ASN A 9 -0.64 32.46 -16.37
CA ASN A 9 0.44 32.43 -17.34
C ASN A 9 1.30 33.69 -17.33
N ALA A 10 0.72 34.85 -17.02
CA ALA A 10 1.44 36.11 -17.04
C ALA A 10 2.49 36.20 -15.93
N TYR A 11 2.11 35.99 -14.66
CA TYR A 11 3.12 36.00 -13.59
C TYR A 11 4.16 34.88 -13.76
N LYS A 12 3.77 33.72 -14.31
CA LYS A 12 4.71 32.61 -14.59
C LYS A 12 5.83 33.03 -15.55
N ASN A 13 5.49 33.82 -16.56
CA ASN A 13 6.46 34.33 -17.52
C ASN A 13 7.29 35.47 -16.92
N SER A 14 6.68 36.37 -16.15
CA SER A 14 7.32 37.58 -15.65
C SER A 14 8.21 37.36 -14.42
N LEU A 15 7.84 36.48 -13.49
CA LEU A 15 8.57 36.31 -12.23
C LEU A 15 9.77 35.39 -12.36
N MET A 16 10.92 35.84 -11.86
CA MET A 16 12.14 35.03 -11.75
C MET A 16 12.35 34.47 -10.34
N GLN A 17 11.75 35.10 -9.35
CA GLN A 17 11.82 34.72 -7.94
C GLN A 17 10.86 33.57 -7.58
N PRO A 18 11.11 32.84 -6.48
CA PRO A 18 10.12 31.95 -5.87
C PRO A 18 8.86 32.72 -5.47
N TYR A 19 7.70 32.12 -5.69
CA TYR A 19 6.41 32.76 -5.42
C TYR A 19 5.32 31.75 -5.03
N PHE A 20 4.19 32.25 -4.56
CA PHE A 20 3.01 31.43 -4.34
C PHE A 20 1.74 32.23 -4.63
N PHE A 21 0.81 31.63 -5.36
CA PHE A 21 -0.46 32.26 -5.72
C PHE A 21 -1.61 31.61 -4.94
N LEU A 22 -2.32 32.41 -4.15
CA LEU A 22 -3.45 32.01 -3.33
C LEU A 22 -4.73 32.65 -3.89
N THR A 23 -5.71 31.83 -4.28
CA THR A 23 -6.91 32.30 -4.99
C THR A 23 -7.98 32.93 -4.10
N GLY A 24 -7.93 32.68 -2.79
CA GLY A 24 -8.89 33.17 -1.79
C GLY A 24 -8.16 33.75 -0.59
N ASP A 25 -7.26 34.68 -0.84
CA ASP A 25 -6.53 35.41 0.20
C ASP A 25 -7.37 36.61 0.69
N ARG A 26 -7.93 36.50 1.89
CA ARG A 26 -8.90 37.48 2.42
C ARG A 26 -10.09 37.64 1.46
N LYS A 27 -10.31 38.83 0.89
CA LYS A 27 -11.39 39.13 -0.07
C LYS A 27 -10.97 39.01 -1.56
N ASN A 28 -9.69 38.75 -1.85
CA ASN A 28 -9.13 38.77 -3.21
C ASN A 28 -8.15 37.61 -3.44
N ALA A 29 -7.47 37.56 -4.59
CA ALA A 29 -6.34 36.65 -4.81
C ALA A 29 -5.02 37.33 -4.44
N GLY A 30 -4.09 36.60 -3.82
CA GLY A 30 -2.77 37.09 -3.40
C GLY A 30 -1.63 36.39 -4.15
N LEU A 31 -0.61 37.16 -4.56
CA LEU A 31 0.63 36.65 -5.13
C LEU A 31 1.81 37.03 -4.22
N TYR A 32 2.35 36.05 -3.52
CA TYR A 32 3.48 36.22 -2.62
C TYR A 32 4.77 35.92 -3.37
N VAL A 33 5.79 36.77 -3.25
CA VAL A 33 7.07 36.62 -3.97
C VAL A 33 8.23 36.79 -2.99
N LEU A 34 9.19 35.87 -3.00
CA LEU A 34 10.34 35.87 -2.11
C LEU A 34 11.50 36.67 -2.71
N TYR A 35 11.81 37.81 -2.11
CA TYR A 35 12.98 38.63 -2.42
C TYR A 35 14.01 38.55 -1.28
N ARG A 36 15.31 38.69 -1.58
CA ARG A 36 16.27 39.07 -0.53
C ARG A 36 16.07 40.54 -0.19
N LYS A 37 16.51 40.92 1.02
CA LYS A 37 16.43 42.30 1.50
C LYS A 37 17.16 43.28 0.59
N GLU A 38 18.20 42.82 -0.11
CA GLU A 38 19.02 43.63 -1.02
C GLU A 38 18.53 43.58 -2.48
N ASP A 39 17.59 42.68 -2.81
CA ASP A 39 17.09 42.54 -4.18
C ASP A 39 16.14 43.71 -4.52
N LYS A 40 16.27 44.27 -5.73
CA LYS A 40 15.29 45.23 -6.24
C LYS A 40 13.99 44.50 -6.57
N ILE A 41 12.87 44.96 -6.00
CA ILE A 41 11.55 44.41 -6.28
C ILE A 41 11.15 44.77 -7.71
N GLU A 42 10.79 43.76 -8.50
CA GLU A 42 10.34 43.93 -9.88
C GLU A 42 8.85 44.32 -9.92
N ASP A 43 8.53 45.31 -10.75
CA ASP A 43 7.16 45.71 -11.00
C ASP A 43 6.47 44.66 -11.88
N LEU A 44 5.35 44.13 -11.40
CA LEU A 44 4.52 43.21 -12.18
C LEU A 44 3.48 43.99 -12.95
N ILE A 45 3.68 44.02 -14.27
CA ILE A 45 2.80 44.66 -15.24
C ILE A 45 2.21 43.57 -16.13
N PHE A 46 0.89 43.57 -16.29
CA PHE A 46 0.19 42.63 -17.16
C PHE A 46 -0.57 43.37 -18.27
N ASP A 47 -0.28 43.00 -19.52
CA ASP A 47 -0.85 43.64 -20.72
C ASP A 47 -2.38 43.64 -20.75
N PHE A 48 -3.01 42.62 -20.17
CA PHE A 48 -4.48 42.51 -20.10
C PHE A 48 -5.12 43.28 -18.94
N LEU A 49 -4.31 43.89 -18.06
CA LEU A 49 -4.73 44.85 -17.04
C LEU A 49 -4.38 46.28 -17.48
N GLN A 50 -4.42 46.59 -18.78
CA GLN A 50 -4.10 47.91 -19.35
C GLN A 50 -2.68 48.41 -19.01
N ASN A 51 -1.76 47.50 -18.71
CA ASN A 51 -0.42 47.80 -18.20
C ASN A 51 -0.39 48.49 -16.83
N ASP A 52 -1.45 48.36 -16.03
CA ASP A 52 -1.41 48.81 -14.64
C ASP A 52 -0.43 47.95 -13.84
N LYS A 53 0.38 48.63 -13.03
CA LYS A 53 1.26 48.01 -12.05
C LYS A 53 0.42 47.38 -10.97
N LEU A 54 0.65 46.10 -10.68
CA LEU A 54 0.04 45.45 -9.52
C LEU A 54 0.48 46.15 -8.23
N GLU A 55 -0.49 46.46 -7.37
CA GLU A 55 -0.21 46.94 -6.02
C GLU A 55 0.61 45.89 -5.26
N SER A 56 1.71 46.33 -4.67
CA SER A 56 2.60 45.47 -3.88
C SER A 56 2.81 46.08 -2.51
N SER A 57 2.92 45.22 -1.50
CA SER A 57 3.26 45.59 -0.14
C SER A 57 4.31 44.63 0.39
N LEU A 58 5.22 45.14 1.22
CA LEU A 58 6.20 44.30 1.90
C LEU A 58 5.51 43.55 3.04
N VAL A 59 5.62 42.22 3.03
CA VAL A 59 5.11 41.36 4.10
C VAL A 59 6.31 40.77 4.83
N LYS A 60 6.40 40.96 6.15
CA LYS A 60 7.47 40.33 6.95
C LYS A 60 7.15 38.85 7.15
N PHE A 61 8.16 38.07 7.48
CA PHE A 61 7.99 36.64 7.74
C PHE A 61 7.04 36.34 8.91
N GLU A 62 6.99 37.24 9.90
CA GLU A 62 6.10 37.16 11.07
C GLU A 62 4.63 37.45 10.72
N ASP A 63 4.38 38.15 9.60
CA ASP A 63 3.05 38.60 9.20
C ASP A 63 2.39 37.69 8.15
N ILE A 64 3.13 36.71 7.62
CA ILE A 64 2.64 35.75 6.62
C ILE A 64 2.25 34.43 7.31
N PRO A 65 1.06 33.86 7.01
CA PRO A 65 0.70 32.54 7.50
C PRO A 65 1.79 31.51 7.19
N LEU A 66 2.20 30.75 8.21
CA LEU A 66 3.38 29.86 8.13
C LEU A 66 3.25 28.85 6.98
N HIS A 67 2.05 28.34 6.73
CA HIS A 67 1.79 27.41 5.62
C HIS A 67 2.08 28.01 4.23
N LEU A 68 1.91 29.31 4.03
CA LEU A 68 2.26 30.00 2.79
C LEU A 68 3.77 30.21 2.70
N LEU A 69 4.40 30.65 3.80
CA LEU A 69 5.84 30.83 3.89
C LEU A 69 6.58 29.53 3.56
N LEU A 70 6.15 28.41 4.13
CA LEU A 70 6.76 27.10 3.86
C LEU A 70 6.64 26.68 2.39
N LYS A 71 5.50 26.97 1.72
CA LYS A 71 5.33 26.67 0.29
C LYS A 71 6.27 27.50 -0.59
N ILE A 72 6.45 28.77 -0.26
CA ILE A 72 7.38 29.67 -0.97
C ILE A 72 8.83 29.21 -0.74
N LEU A 73 9.18 28.86 0.50
CA LEU A 73 10.51 28.36 0.84
C LEU A 73 10.80 26.99 0.21
N ALA A 74 9.79 26.13 0.05
CA ALA A 74 9.89 24.88 -0.68
C ALA A 74 10.14 25.14 -2.18
N ALA A 75 9.43 26.09 -2.78
CA ALA A 75 9.72 26.51 -4.15
C ALA A 75 11.16 26.99 -4.29
N ASN A 76 11.66 27.83 -3.38
CA ASN A 76 13.07 28.25 -3.37
C ASN A 76 14.07 27.09 -3.12
N TYR A 77 13.66 26.06 -2.39
CA TYR A 77 14.49 24.88 -2.17
C TYR A 77 14.66 24.07 -3.46
N PHE A 78 13.57 23.79 -4.18
CA PHE A 78 13.59 22.97 -5.40
C PHE A 78 14.07 23.74 -6.64
N GLU A 79 13.69 25.02 -6.76
CA GLU A 79 13.93 25.85 -7.94
C GLU A 79 15.24 26.65 -7.81
N THR A 80 15.84 27.00 -8.95
CA THR A 80 16.94 27.99 -8.97
C THR A 80 16.35 29.39 -9.21
N ARG A 81 16.92 30.40 -8.56
CA ARG A 81 16.46 31.82 -8.55
C ARG A 81 16.36 32.50 -9.92
N LYS A 82 16.81 31.86 -10.99
CA LYS A 82 16.80 32.43 -12.35
C LYS A 82 15.78 31.76 -13.27
N GLU A 83 15.07 30.73 -12.82
CA GLU A 83 14.22 29.92 -13.70
C GLU A 83 12.95 29.42 -13.01
N THR A 84 12.51 30.07 -11.93
CA THR A 84 11.50 29.51 -11.03
C THR A 84 10.10 29.47 -11.63
N VAL A 85 9.44 28.31 -11.55
CA VAL A 85 7.97 28.19 -11.69
C VAL A 85 7.41 27.52 -10.44
N SER A 86 6.92 28.32 -9.51
CA SER A 86 6.52 27.82 -8.20
C SER A 86 5.16 27.10 -8.25
N HIS A 87 5.13 25.91 -7.67
CA HIS A 87 3.94 25.06 -7.54
C HIS A 87 3.79 24.55 -6.11
N ASN A 88 2.62 24.01 -5.79
CA ASN A 88 2.42 23.21 -4.57
C ASN A 88 3.10 21.84 -4.63
N LYS A 89 3.59 21.43 -5.81
CA LYS A 89 4.00 20.07 -6.14
C LYS A 89 5.37 20.10 -6.77
N PHE A 90 6.28 19.29 -6.23
CA PHE A 90 7.65 19.17 -6.70
C PHE A 90 7.95 17.74 -7.09
N TYR A 91 8.81 17.52 -8.09
CA TYR A 91 8.98 16.21 -8.69
C TYR A 91 10.44 15.78 -8.65
N VAL A 92 10.71 14.66 -7.96
CA VAL A 92 12.05 14.06 -7.85
C VAL A 92 12.06 12.73 -8.59
N GLN A 93 13.04 12.51 -9.47
CA GLN A 93 13.19 11.23 -10.17
C GLN A 93 13.46 10.11 -9.17
N ALA A 94 12.73 9.00 -9.27
CA ALA A 94 13.02 7.78 -8.54
C ALA A 94 13.73 6.73 -9.40
N LYS A 95 13.20 6.47 -10.60
CA LYS A 95 13.80 5.52 -11.55
C LYS A 95 13.34 5.75 -12.98
N SER A 96 14.10 5.18 -13.92
CA SER A 96 13.71 5.10 -15.33
C SER A 96 12.64 4.00 -15.51
N GLY A 97 11.63 4.27 -16.34
CA GLY A 97 10.59 3.31 -16.74
C GLY A 97 10.93 2.62 -18.07
N LYS A 98 9.94 1.96 -18.69
CA LYS A 98 10.09 1.38 -20.03
C LYS A 98 10.22 2.49 -21.09
N GLY A 99 11.20 2.34 -21.99
CA GLY A 99 11.50 3.33 -23.04
C GLY A 99 12.04 4.63 -22.45
N LYS A 100 11.56 5.78 -22.95
CA LYS A 100 11.92 7.12 -22.43
C LYS A 100 11.03 7.59 -21.26
N THR A 101 10.20 6.71 -20.70
CA THR A 101 9.32 7.05 -19.56
C THR A 101 10.14 7.13 -18.29
N ILE A 102 9.82 8.05 -17.39
CA ILE A 102 10.48 8.23 -16.09
C ILE A 102 9.41 8.18 -15.01
N ILE A 103 9.74 7.63 -13.84
CA ILE A 103 8.87 7.61 -12.66
C ILE A 103 9.47 8.56 -11.63
N CYS A 104 8.67 9.54 -11.22
CA CYS A 104 9.02 10.53 -10.21
C CYS A 104 8.15 10.38 -8.96
N VAL A 105 8.66 10.88 -7.84
CA VAL A 105 7.91 11.15 -6.62
C VAL A 105 7.48 12.60 -6.66
N GLU A 106 6.17 12.82 -6.70
CA GLU A 106 5.54 14.11 -6.40
C GLU A 106 5.62 14.34 -4.88
N ILE A 107 6.12 15.50 -4.46
CA ILE A 107 6.23 15.95 -3.08
C ILE A 107 5.34 17.18 -2.90
N GLU A 108 4.50 17.17 -1.88
CA GLU A 108 3.60 18.27 -1.51
C GLU A 108 3.64 18.49 0.01
N ILE A 109 3.67 19.76 0.44
CA ILE A 109 3.63 20.14 1.87
C ILE A 109 2.22 20.59 2.21
N LYS A 110 1.62 19.95 3.23
CA LYS A 110 0.26 20.24 3.68
C LYS A 110 0.24 20.48 5.19
N GLY A 111 -0.38 21.57 5.64
CA GLY A 111 -0.60 21.82 7.07
C GLY A 111 -1.54 20.77 7.67
N ALA A 112 -1.27 20.37 8.91
CA ALA A 112 -2.16 19.53 9.69
C ALA A 112 -3.43 20.32 10.06
N MET A 113 -4.53 19.61 10.33
CA MET A 113 -5.79 20.28 10.68
C MET A 113 -5.76 20.80 12.11
N GLU A 114 -4.98 20.12 12.94
CA GLU A 114 -4.64 20.39 14.33
C GLU A 114 -3.79 21.67 14.51
N ASN A 115 -3.44 22.36 13.41
CA ASN A 115 -2.73 23.65 13.48
C ASN A 115 -3.65 24.81 13.83
N ILE A 116 -4.97 24.61 13.80
CA ILE A 116 -5.98 25.62 14.06
C ILE A 116 -6.86 25.13 15.21
N ASP A 117 -7.05 25.95 16.24
CA ASP A 117 -7.94 25.66 17.36
C ASP A 117 -9.43 25.76 16.98
N ASP A 118 -10.32 25.37 17.88
CA ASP A 118 -11.78 25.42 17.66
C ASP A 118 -12.32 26.84 17.41
N ASN A 119 -11.55 27.87 17.77
CA ASN A 119 -11.88 29.28 17.58
C ASN A 119 -11.30 29.86 16.28
N GLY A 120 -10.57 29.06 15.50
CA GLY A 120 -9.95 29.49 14.25
C GLY A 120 -8.57 30.14 14.42
N ASN A 121 -7.95 30.09 15.60
CA ASN A 121 -6.62 30.64 15.82
C ASN A 121 -5.54 29.62 15.45
N GLU A 122 -4.47 30.08 14.81
CA GLU A 122 -3.31 29.24 14.54
C GLU A 122 -2.49 28.99 15.82
N HIS A 123 -2.06 27.74 16.04
CA HIS A 123 -1.12 27.41 17.11
C HIS A 123 0.29 27.93 16.80
N ASP A 124 1.03 28.32 17.85
CA ASP A 124 2.44 28.73 17.75
C ASP A 124 3.33 27.61 17.18
N ILE A 125 3.02 26.36 17.52
CA ILE A 125 3.66 25.16 16.98
C ILE A 125 2.71 24.52 15.98
N GLN A 126 3.11 24.51 14.72
CA GLN A 126 2.32 23.94 13.62
C GLN A 126 2.96 22.66 13.08
N GLN A 127 2.14 21.67 12.77
CA GLN A 127 2.54 20.42 12.15
C GLN A 127 2.29 20.45 10.63
N PHE A 128 3.21 19.87 9.87
CA PHE A 128 3.11 19.78 8.41
C PHE A 128 3.38 18.36 7.95
N LYS A 129 2.49 17.85 7.09
CA LYS A 129 2.59 16.53 6.45
C LYS A 129 3.26 16.68 5.09
N ILE A 130 4.18 15.76 4.78
CA ILE A 130 4.81 15.67 3.46
C ILE A 130 4.14 14.56 2.67
N LEU A 131 3.25 14.95 1.76
CA LEU A 131 2.50 14.02 0.92
C LEU A 131 3.36 13.55 -0.26
N ASN A 132 3.10 12.33 -0.72
CA ASN A 132 3.82 11.72 -1.83
C ASN A 132 2.93 10.93 -2.79
N HIS A 133 3.21 11.08 -4.08
CA HIS A 133 2.58 10.27 -5.13
C HIS A 133 3.59 9.85 -6.19
N ALA A 134 3.41 8.65 -6.75
CA ALA A 134 4.17 8.24 -7.93
C ALA A 134 3.55 8.88 -9.18
N THR A 135 4.39 9.43 -10.05
CA THR A 135 3.95 10.14 -11.25
C THR A 135 4.81 9.75 -12.45
N HIS A 136 4.17 9.42 -13.58
CA HIS A 136 4.87 9.16 -14.83
C HIS A 136 5.20 10.46 -15.55
N PHE A 137 6.43 10.54 -16.05
CA PHE A 137 6.89 11.55 -16.99
C PHE A 137 7.25 10.89 -18.30
N SER A 138 6.84 11.47 -19.41
CA SER A 138 7.10 10.95 -20.75
C SER A 138 7.42 12.09 -21.71
N PRO A 139 8.34 11.92 -22.66
CA PRO A 139 8.53 12.88 -23.73
C PRO A 139 7.41 12.83 -24.78
N ARG A 140 6.45 11.90 -24.65
CA ARG A 140 5.29 11.84 -25.52
C ARG A 140 4.34 12.98 -25.20
N VAL A 141 3.99 13.75 -26.23
CA VAL A 141 2.98 14.80 -26.12
C VAL A 141 1.62 14.15 -25.80
N PRO A 142 0.87 14.64 -24.79
CA PRO A 142 -0.48 14.17 -24.51
C PRO A 142 -1.39 14.32 -25.73
N TRP A 143 -2.30 13.38 -25.97
CA TRP A 143 -3.18 13.42 -27.14
C TRP A 143 -4.32 14.45 -27.01
N GLY A 144 -4.75 15.02 -28.14
CA GLY A 144 -5.94 15.88 -28.26
C GLY A 144 -5.79 17.30 -27.69
N THR A 145 -6.90 17.93 -27.27
CA THR A 145 -6.93 19.29 -26.69
C THR A 145 -6.12 19.44 -25.40
N LYS A 146 -5.78 18.33 -24.74
CA LYS A 146 -4.91 18.29 -23.55
C LYS A 146 -3.44 18.59 -23.88
N ALA A 147 -3.00 18.38 -25.12
CA ALA A 147 -1.63 18.70 -25.57
C ALA A 147 -1.29 20.18 -25.37
N ILE A 148 -2.26 21.05 -25.69
CA ILE A 148 -2.09 22.51 -25.74
C ILE A 148 -1.98 23.12 -24.35
N THR A 149 -2.60 22.49 -23.34
CA THR A 149 -2.67 23.00 -21.96
C THR A 149 -1.78 22.24 -20.99
N ALA A 150 -1.07 21.20 -21.45
CA ALA A 150 -0.22 20.41 -20.59
C ALA A 150 1.01 21.19 -20.13
N ALA A 151 1.29 21.12 -18.83
CA ALA A 151 2.55 21.62 -18.28
C ALA A 151 3.73 20.84 -18.90
N LYS A 152 4.71 21.58 -19.40
CA LYS A 152 5.95 21.07 -20.00
C LYS A 152 7.06 21.12 -18.94
N PHE A 153 7.89 20.09 -18.86
CA PHE A 153 8.93 19.96 -17.83
C PHE A 153 10.31 19.68 -18.44
N LYS A 154 11.36 20.16 -17.79
CA LYS A 154 12.75 19.80 -18.08
C LYS A 154 13.39 19.06 -16.90
N LYS A 155 14.34 18.18 -17.21
CA LYS A 155 15.17 17.48 -16.23
C LYS A 155 16.28 18.40 -15.72
N ILE A 156 16.49 18.44 -14.40
CA ILE A 156 17.57 19.19 -13.75
C ILE A 156 18.31 18.29 -12.78
N VAL A 157 19.64 18.33 -12.79
CA VAL A 157 20.48 17.60 -11.83
C VAL A 157 20.99 18.58 -10.77
N ARG A 158 20.78 18.28 -9.50
CA ARG A 158 21.28 19.10 -8.38
C ARG A 158 21.62 18.22 -7.19
N SER A 159 22.84 18.37 -6.66
CA SER A 159 23.30 17.66 -5.46
C SER A 159 23.11 16.13 -5.55
N GLY A 160 23.39 15.55 -6.71
CA GLY A 160 23.26 14.11 -6.98
C GLY A 160 21.81 13.63 -7.22
N SER A 161 20.80 14.48 -7.06
CA SER A 161 19.40 14.14 -7.33
C SER A 161 18.92 14.76 -8.64
N VAL A 162 17.93 14.11 -9.26
CA VAL A 162 17.29 14.62 -10.47
C VAL A 162 15.90 15.13 -10.15
N TYR A 163 15.60 16.34 -10.59
CA TYR A 163 14.32 17.02 -10.41
C TYR A 163 13.66 17.31 -11.76
N PHE A 164 12.34 17.40 -11.77
CA PHE A 164 11.56 17.83 -12.93
C PHE A 164 11.00 19.23 -12.67
N ARG A 165 11.55 20.20 -13.38
CA ARG A 165 11.16 21.59 -13.29
C ARG A 165 10.18 21.93 -14.39
N GLN A 166 9.09 22.61 -14.06
CA GLN A 166 8.19 23.12 -15.09
C GLN A 166 8.87 24.23 -15.90
N LEU A 167 8.79 24.12 -17.22
CA LEU A 167 9.19 25.15 -18.17
C LEU A 167 8.16 26.29 -18.14
N LYS A 168 8.64 27.53 -18.20
CA LYS A 168 7.75 28.68 -18.45
C LYS A 168 7.17 28.58 -19.87
N PRO A 169 5.95 29.07 -20.13
CA PRO A 169 5.38 29.06 -21.49
C PRO A 169 6.36 29.55 -22.57
N LYS A 170 6.97 30.74 -22.38
CA LYS A 170 7.94 31.30 -23.34
C LYS A 170 9.25 30.52 -23.45
N GLU A 171 9.71 29.90 -22.35
CA GLU A 171 10.91 29.07 -22.34
C GLU A 171 10.66 27.78 -23.13
N ALA A 172 9.48 27.21 -22.99
CA ALA A 172 9.13 25.92 -23.55
C ALA A 172 8.95 25.93 -25.07
N ASP A 173 8.81 27.10 -25.69
CA ASP A 173 8.70 27.26 -27.14
C ASP A 173 10.09 27.26 -27.81
N ASN A 174 11.15 27.59 -27.05
CA ASN A 174 12.53 27.70 -27.52
C ASN A 174 13.49 26.71 -26.83
N PHE A 175 12.95 25.70 -26.13
CA PHE A 175 13.78 24.75 -25.39
C PHE A 175 14.35 23.68 -26.31
N GLU A 176 15.68 23.61 -26.43
CA GLU A 176 16.39 22.69 -27.33
C GLU A 176 16.57 21.27 -26.77
N GLY A 177 16.20 21.03 -25.50
CA GLY A 177 16.36 19.72 -24.83
C GLY A 177 15.10 18.83 -24.84
N ASP A 178 15.22 17.65 -24.23
CA ASP A 178 14.07 16.76 -24.03
C ASP A 178 13.01 17.42 -23.14
N VAL A 179 11.81 17.64 -23.69
CA VAL A 179 10.63 18.10 -22.96
C VAL A 179 9.84 16.89 -22.46
N TYR A 180 9.43 16.93 -21.19
CA TYR A 180 8.63 15.90 -20.57
C TYR A 180 7.24 16.42 -20.18
N TYR A 181 6.27 15.52 -20.18
CA TYR A 181 4.89 15.75 -19.77
C TYR A 181 4.50 14.76 -18.69
N ILE A 182 3.59 15.17 -17.80
CA ILE A 182 2.96 14.23 -16.87
C ILE A 182 2.02 13.31 -17.66
N ASP A 183 2.31 12.02 -17.65
CA ASP A 183 1.53 11.00 -18.32
C ASP A 183 0.46 10.44 -17.37
N ARG A 184 -0.82 10.69 -17.70
CA ARG A 184 -2.00 10.27 -16.92
C ARG A 184 -2.92 9.42 -17.76
N GLU A 185 -2.43 8.28 -18.24
CA GLU A 185 -3.28 7.26 -18.84
C GLU A 185 -4.23 6.64 -17.79
N PRO A 186 -5.57 6.62 -18.00
CA PRO A 186 -6.53 6.13 -17.01
C PRO A 186 -6.28 4.71 -16.49
N ASN A 187 -5.70 3.85 -17.35
CA ASN A 187 -5.43 2.45 -17.03
C ASN A 187 -3.97 2.18 -16.61
N ARG A 188 -3.11 3.22 -16.60
CA ARG A 188 -1.68 3.07 -16.32
C ARG A 188 -1.26 4.00 -15.18
N ARG A 189 -1.65 3.64 -13.97
CA ARG A 189 -1.20 4.35 -12.76
C ARG A 189 0.30 4.11 -12.56
N ALA A 190 1.04 5.16 -12.26
CA ALA A 190 2.43 5.03 -11.84
C ALA A 190 2.48 4.22 -10.54
N VAL A 191 3.27 3.14 -10.56
CA VAL A 191 3.51 2.30 -9.38
C VAL A 191 4.96 2.46 -8.98
N LEU A 192 5.16 2.90 -7.74
CA LEU A 192 6.48 2.94 -7.12
C LEU A 192 6.39 2.36 -5.71
N ASP A 193 7.30 1.44 -5.42
CA ASP A 193 7.42 0.86 -4.10
C ASP A 193 7.69 1.96 -3.08
N TYR A 194 7.01 1.87 -1.94
CA TYR A 194 7.26 2.82 -0.86
C TYR A 194 8.64 2.57 -0.22
N HIS A 195 9.05 1.30 -0.19
CA HIS A 195 10.27 0.81 0.45
C HIS A 195 10.95 -0.28 -0.37
N SER A 196 12.28 -0.31 -0.34
CA SER A 196 13.11 -1.38 -0.91
C SER A 196 14.46 -1.38 -0.22
N ALA A 197 14.83 -2.51 0.38
CA ALA A 197 16.16 -2.69 0.96
C ALA A 197 17.25 -2.85 -0.13
N SER A 198 16.89 -3.37 -1.31
CA SER A 198 17.83 -3.58 -2.41
C SER A 198 18.06 -2.32 -3.22
N GLU A 199 17.04 -1.48 -3.39
CA GLU A 199 17.11 -0.24 -4.18
C GLU A 199 16.43 0.91 -3.41
N PRO A 200 16.94 1.28 -2.22
CA PRO A 200 16.30 2.30 -1.38
C PRO A 200 16.17 3.62 -2.12
N GLU A 201 17.19 3.99 -2.90
CA GLU A 201 17.24 5.26 -3.64
C GLU A 201 16.13 5.43 -4.69
N SER A 202 15.54 4.33 -5.15
CA SER A 202 14.45 4.32 -6.13
C SER A 202 13.06 4.22 -5.49
N THR A 203 12.93 4.49 -4.18
CA THR A 203 11.67 4.34 -3.43
C THR A 203 11.09 5.67 -2.98
N ARG A 204 9.77 5.69 -2.75
CA ARG A 204 9.10 6.91 -2.26
C ARG A 204 9.57 7.33 -0.88
N GLY A 205 9.69 6.38 0.06
CA GLY A 205 10.07 6.69 1.43
C GLY A 205 11.50 7.23 1.55
N TYR A 206 12.45 6.74 0.74
CA TYR A 206 13.82 7.27 0.77
C TYR A 206 13.88 8.70 0.27
N ILE A 207 13.21 9.00 -0.84
CA ILE A 207 13.14 10.34 -1.40
C ILE A 207 12.50 11.32 -0.43
N LEU A 208 11.42 10.89 0.25
CA LEU A 208 10.80 11.66 1.33
C LEU A 208 11.74 11.89 2.51
N HIS A 209 12.40 10.84 2.99
CA HIS A 209 13.36 10.93 4.09
C HIS A 209 14.49 11.90 3.76
N GLN A 210 15.07 11.80 2.56
CA GLN A 210 16.12 12.71 2.09
C GLN A 210 15.62 14.15 1.96
N PHE A 211 14.39 14.36 1.52
CA PHE A 211 13.78 15.69 1.49
C PHE A 211 13.65 16.27 2.89
N ILE A 212 13.02 15.54 3.83
CA ILE A 212 12.83 16.00 5.23
C ILE A 212 14.17 16.33 5.89
N LYS A 213 15.15 15.41 5.79
CA LYS A 213 16.50 15.55 6.35
C LYS A 213 17.24 16.78 5.82
N LYS A 214 17.04 17.15 4.56
CA LYS A 214 17.71 18.30 3.91
C LYS A 214 16.92 19.61 4.05
N PHE A 215 15.60 19.52 4.15
CA PHE A 215 14.72 20.69 4.20
C PHE A 215 14.70 21.32 5.61
N ILE A 216 14.75 20.53 6.68
CA ILE A 216 14.83 21.06 8.05
C ILE A 216 16.06 21.99 8.26
N PRO A 217 17.31 21.58 7.96
CA PRO A 217 18.48 22.46 8.06
C PRO A 217 18.41 23.66 7.10
N TYR A 218 17.65 23.53 6.01
CA TYR A 218 17.42 24.64 5.09
C TYR A 218 16.46 25.68 5.68
N LEU A 219 15.37 25.24 6.33
CA LEU A 219 14.43 26.12 7.05
C LEU A 219 15.11 26.87 8.21
N GLN A 220 16.04 26.22 8.91
CA GLN A 220 16.80 26.84 10.01
C GLN A 220 17.59 28.07 9.56
N LYS A 221 18.05 28.12 8.29
CA LYS A 221 18.72 29.31 7.71
C LYS A 221 17.82 30.54 7.62
N TYR A 222 16.51 30.34 7.72
CA TYR A 222 15.49 31.39 7.70
C TYR A 222 14.87 31.62 9.09
N GLY A 223 15.47 31.08 10.15
CA GLY A 223 14.99 31.23 11.52
C GLY A 223 13.81 30.31 11.88
N ILE A 224 13.39 29.43 10.98
CA ILE A 224 12.31 28.48 11.24
C ILE A 224 12.92 27.23 11.88
N VAL A 225 12.61 27.02 13.16
CA VAL A 225 12.98 25.81 13.89
C VAL A 225 11.95 24.73 13.57
N ALA A 226 12.42 23.62 13.02
CA ALA A 226 11.59 22.48 12.68
C ALA A 226 12.25 21.18 13.14
N THR A 227 11.45 20.22 13.57
CA THR A 227 11.88 18.87 13.93
C THR A 227 11.00 17.86 13.21
N GLN A 228 11.52 16.64 13.05
CA GLN A 228 10.71 15.53 12.58
C GLN A 228 9.86 15.02 13.76
N ASN A 229 8.54 14.94 13.58
CA ASN A 229 7.68 14.27 14.53
C ASN A 229 7.83 12.74 14.38
N THR A 230 7.96 12.02 15.50
CA THR A 230 8.15 10.57 15.54
C THR A 230 7.10 9.93 16.44
N ARG A 231 6.43 8.89 15.93
CA ARG A 231 5.52 8.06 16.71
C ARG A 231 6.24 6.82 17.21
N ILE A 232 5.93 6.41 18.44
CA ILE A 232 6.43 5.17 19.02
C ILE A 232 5.29 4.17 18.97
N PHE A 233 5.54 3.05 18.30
CA PHE A 233 4.58 1.97 18.17
C PHE A 233 5.00 0.78 19.06
N PHE A 234 4.02 0.14 19.67
CA PHE A 234 4.17 -1.07 20.48
C PHE A 234 3.56 -2.26 19.73
N GLU A 235 4.23 -3.42 19.79
CA GLU A 235 3.71 -4.64 19.18
C GLU A 235 2.52 -5.14 20.00
N TYR A 236 1.37 -5.23 19.35
CA TYR A 236 0.16 -5.80 19.93
C TYR A 236 0.25 -7.33 19.92
N SER A 237 -0.04 -7.93 21.07
CA SER A 237 -0.13 -9.39 21.23
C SER A 237 -1.59 -9.81 21.30
N PRO A 238 -2.16 -10.40 20.22
CA PRO A 238 -3.57 -10.76 20.18
C PRO A 238 -3.97 -11.71 21.31
N GLN A 239 -5.12 -11.46 21.92
CA GLN A 239 -5.66 -12.30 23.00
C GLN A 239 -6.48 -13.48 22.47
N ILE A 240 -6.87 -13.44 21.19
CA ILE A 240 -7.65 -14.49 20.55
C ILE A 240 -6.81 -15.75 20.36
N LYS A 241 -7.32 -16.88 20.86
CA LYS A 241 -6.65 -18.18 20.82
C LYS A 241 -6.96 -19.02 19.59
N SER A 242 -7.97 -18.66 18.77
CA SER A 242 -8.39 -19.44 17.60
C SER A 242 -8.38 -18.59 16.32
N ASP A 243 -7.48 -18.95 15.40
CA ASP A 243 -7.37 -18.35 14.07
C ASP A 243 -8.29 -19.01 13.03
N ASN A 244 -8.94 -20.13 13.40
CA ASN A 244 -9.64 -21.01 12.45
C ASN A 244 -11.16 -20.92 12.59
N LEU A 245 -11.85 -21.01 11.45
CA LEU A 245 -13.30 -21.18 11.37
C LEU A 245 -13.68 -22.65 11.53
N GLN A 246 -14.89 -22.90 12.03
CA GLN A 246 -15.48 -24.24 12.13
C GLN A 246 -16.04 -24.69 10.77
N ILE A 247 -15.15 -24.82 9.78
CA ILE A 247 -15.53 -25.12 8.39
C ILE A 247 -16.34 -26.43 8.28
N SER A 248 -16.10 -27.38 9.17
CA SER A 248 -16.83 -28.65 9.28
C SER A 248 -18.36 -28.50 9.37
N ASP A 249 -18.86 -27.34 9.82
CA ASP A 249 -20.29 -27.03 9.87
C ASP A 249 -20.95 -26.86 8.49
N LEU A 250 -20.15 -26.71 7.43
CA LEU A 250 -20.66 -26.77 6.06
C LEU A 250 -21.20 -28.16 5.74
N LYS A 251 -20.62 -29.22 6.35
CA LYS A 251 -20.90 -30.63 6.09
C LYS A 251 -20.70 -31.01 4.63
N THR A 252 -21.70 -30.73 3.78
CA THR A 252 -21.66 -31.00 2.33
C THR A 252 -21.45 -29.71 1.56
N VAL A 253 -20.38 -29.64 0.76
CA VAL A 253 -20.12 -28.59 -0.22
C VAL A 253 -20.49 -29.09 -1.60
N TYR A 254 -21.40 -28.40 -2.27
CA TYR A 254 -21.84 -28.80 -3.60
C TYR A 254 -20.92 -28.24 -4.66
N LEU A 255 -20.58 -29.04 -5.67
CA LEU A 255 -19.71 -28.68 -6.77
C LEU A 255 -20.52 -28.37 -8.03
N PHE A 256 -20.26 -27.22 -8.64
CA PHE A 256 -20.80 -26.88 -9.94
C PHE A 256 -19.69 -26.64 -10.97
N ASP A 257 -19.86 -27.23 -12.15
CA ASP A 257 -18.90 -27.10 -13.24
C ASP A 257 -19.18 -25.83 -14.06
N ASN A 258 -18.34 -24.82 -13.89
CA ASN A 258 -18.39 -23.58 -14.68
C ASN A 258 -17.08 -23.36 -15.45
N ARG A 259 -16.36 -24.45 -15.74
CA ARG A 259 -15.15 -24.43 -16.56
C ARG A 259 -15.52 -24.32 -18.04
N LEU A 260 -14.62 -23.77 -18.84
CA LEU A 260 -14.73 -23.81 -20.30
C LEU A 260 -14.26 -25.17 -20.84
N ASN A 261 -13.25 -25.77 -20.20
CA ASN A 261 -12.81 -27.14 -20.49
C ASN A 261 -13.51 -28.16 -19.58
N THR A 262 -14.71 -28.59 -20.00
CA THR A 262 -15.49 -29.62 -19.27
C THR A 262 -15.27 -31.04 -19.79
N LYS A 263 -14.58 -31.21 -20.94
CA LYS A 263 -14.47 -32.50 -21.63
C LYS A 263 -13.25 -33.31 -21.21
N ASP A 264 -12.12 -32.64 -20.98
CA ASP A 264 -10.86 -33.35 -20.77
C ASP A 264 -10.76 -33.94 -19.37
N ILE A 265 -11.34 -33.26 -18.37
CA ILE A 265 -11.35 -33.70 -16.96
C ILE A 265 -12.79 -33.66 -16.44
N PRO A 266 -13.46 -34.80 -16.21
CA PRO A 266 -14.77 -34.87 -15.57
C PRO A 266 -14.82 -34.17 -14.20
N ILE A 267 -15.92 -33.49 -13.89
CA ILE A 267 -16.09 -32.86 -12.55
C ILE A 267 -16.14 -33.91 -11.42
N GLN A 268 -16.55 -35.14 -11.71
CA GLN A 268 -16.54 -36.24 -10.74
C GLN A 268 -15.13 -36.54 -10.21
N ASP A 269 -14.10 -36.36 -11.03
CA ASP A 269 -12.71 -36.56 -10.61
C ASP A 269 -12.30 -35.53 -9.56
N TYR A 270 -12.78 -34.28 -9.69
CA TYR A 270 -12.60 -33.25 -8.65
C TYR A 270 -13.37 -33.59 -7.37
N ALA A 271 -14.60 -34.11 -7.48
CA ALA A 271 -15.36 -34.53 -6.30
C ALA A 271 -14.63 -35.64 -5.54
N LEU A 272 -14.11 -36.65 -6.24
CA LEU A 272 -13.32 -37.73 -5.64
C LEU A 272 -12.05 -37.19 -4.97
N LEU A 273 -11.27 -36.39 -5.69
CA LEU A 273 -10.04 -35.77 -5.19
C LEU A 273 -10.28 -34.94 -3.91
N LEU A 274 -11.34 -34.12 -3.89
CA LEU A 274 -11.66 -33.28 -2.75
C LEU A 274 -12.20 -34.08 -1.56
N ASN A 275 -12.99 -35.12 -1.80
CA ASN A 275 -13.43 -36.04 -0.74
C ASN A 275 -12.25 -36.79 -0.14
N GLU A 276 -11.34 -37.33 -0.97
CA GLU A 276 -10.13 -38.01 -0.48
C GLU A 276 -9.28 -37.09 0.40
N LYS A 277 -9.08 -35.84 -0.04
CA LYS A 277 -8.24 -34.87 0.67
C LYS A 277 -8.90 -34.32 1.94
N TYR A 278 -10.15 -33.87 1.87
CA TYR A 278 -10.76 -33.03 2.92
C TYR A 278 -11.83 -33.72 3.77
N HIS A 279 -12.25 -34.95 3.44
CA HIS A 279 -13.23 -35.67 4.26
C HIS A 279 -12.71 -35.97 5.65
N GLN A 280 -11.49 -36.49 5.76
CA GLN A 280 -10.87 -36.76 7.05
C GLN A 280 -10.26 -35.50 7.67
N GLU A 281 -9.62 -34.65 6.86
CA GLU A 281 -8.89 -33.47 7.35
C GLU A 281 -9.83 -32.37 7.86
N LEU A 282 -10.95 -32.12 7.18
CA LEU A 282 -11.86 -31.00 7.45
C LEU A 282 -13.32 -31.43 7.73
N SER A 283 -13.62 -32.74 7.73
CA SER A 283 -14.99 -33.26 7.87
C SER A 283 -15.96 -32.72 6.82
N LEU A 284 -15.48 -32.55 5.58
CA LEU A 284 -16.28 -32.08 4.44
C LEU A 284 -16.60 -33.20 3.46
N THR A 285 -17.79 -33.17 2.88
CA THR A 285 -18.16 -34.00 1.73
C THR A 285 -18.42 -33.14 0.51
N PHE A 286 -18.13 -33.68 -0.68
CA PHE A 286 -18.31 -32.97 -1.94
C PHE A 286 -19.24 -33.72 -2.88
N GLU A 287 -20.28 -33.03 -3.35
CA GLU A 287 -21.32 -33.61 -4.22
C GLU A 287 -21.52 -32.75 -5.47
N VAL A 288 -21.48 -33.37 -6.65
CA VAL A 288 -21.70 -32.66 -7.92
C VAL A 288 -23.19 -32.36 -8.12
N ILE A 289 -23.50 -31.13 -8.53
CA ILE A 289 -24.87 -30.72 -8.87
C ILE A 289 -24.94 -29.98 -10.20
N GLU A 290 -26.12 -29.96 -10.79
CA GLU A 290 -26.46 -29.14 -11.94
C GLU A 290 -27.08 -27.79 -11.52
N GLU A 291 -27.08 -26.81 -12.44
CA GLU A 291 -27.63 -25.46 -12.23
C GLU A 291 -29.11 -25.49 -11.75
N LYS A 292 -29.90 -26.46 -12.21
CA LYS A 292 -31.31 -26.64 -11.80
C LYS A 292 -31.50 -27.07 -10.34
N GLN A 293 -30.44 -27.53 -9.68
CA GLN A 293 -30.46 -28.03 -8.30
C GLN A 293 -29.93 -27.00 -7.29
N PHE A 294 -29.64 -25.79 -7.75
CA PHE A 294 -29.20 -24.68 -6.91
C PHE A 294 -30.23 -24.33 -5.84
N ASP A 295 -29.76 -24.17 -4.60
CA ASP A 295 -30.58 -23.95 -3.41
C ASP A 295 -29.89 -22.93 -2.50
N THR A 296 -30.67 -22.02 -1.91
CA THR A 296 -30.18 -20.98 -1.01
C THR A 296 -29.55 -21.54 0.28
N GLY A 297 -29.98 -22.71 0.74
CA GLY A 297 -29.45 -23.37 1.94
C GLY A 297 -28.16 -24.14 1.73
N LYS A 298 -27.67 -24.25 0.49
CA LYS A 298 -26.59 -25.16 0.11
C LYS A 298 -25.31 -24.39 -0.27
N PRO A 299 -24.19 -24.59 0.45
CA PRO A 299 -22.91 -23.97 0.10
C PRO A 299 -22.38 -24.55 -1.20
N LEU A 300 -22.13 -23.68 -2.18
CA LEU A 300 -21.75 -24.03 -3.55
C LEU A 300 -20.31 -23.60 -3.87
N LEU A 301 -19.45 -24.55 -4.19
CA LEU A 301 -18.15 -24.30 -4.79
C LEU A 301 -18.25 -24.39 -6.31
N ILE A 302 -17.90 -23.31 -6.98
CA ILE A 302 -17.95 -23.19 -8.45
C ILE A 302 -16.54 -23.41 -8.99
N LEU A 303 -16.34 -24.49 -9.74
CA LEU A 303 -15.08 -24.73 -10.42
C LEU A 303 -15.03 -23.91 -11.71
N GLN A 304 -13.95 -23.16 -11.90
CA GLN A 304 -13.69 -22.35 -13.09
C GLN A 304 -12.25 -22.59 -13.54
N ASP A 305 -11.93 -22.26 -14.79
CA ASP A 305 -10.58 -22.40 -15.37
C ASP A 305 -10.07 -21.10 -15.99
N ASN A 306 -10.66 -20.00 -15.54
CA ASN A 306 -10.47 -18.66 -16.05
C ASN A 306 -10.64 -17.63 -14.92
N ASN A 307 -10.07 -16.45 -15.11
CA ASN A 307 -10.27 -15.27 -14.29
C ASN A 307 -10.90 -14.15 -15.12
N LYS A 308 -11.49 -13.16 -14.46
CA LYS A 308 -12.05 -11.96 -15.11
C LYS A 308 -11.07 -11.28 -16.09
N LYS A 309 -9.78 -11.18 -15.74
CA LYS A 309 -8.76 -10.53 -16.56
C LYS A 309 -8.47 -11.29 -17.87
N ASP A 310 -8.78 -12.58 -17.93
CA ASP A 310 -8.47 -13.42 -19.08
C ASP A 310 -9.33 -13.05 -20.30
N PHE A 311 -10.45 -12.37 -20.06
CA PHE A 311 -11.40 -11.89 -21.07
C PHE A 311 -11.14 -10.44 -21.54
N GLU A 312 -10.12 -9.79 -20.99
CA GLU A 312 -9.69 -8.46 -21.44
C GLU A 312 -9.01 -8.54 -22.82
N ALA A 313 -8.83 -7.40 -23.49
CA ALA A 313 -8.36 -7.35 -24.89
C ALA A 313 -7.02 -8.07 -25.12
N ASP A 314 -6.13 -8.01 -24.13
CA ASP A 314 -4.80 -8.62 -24.17
C ASP A 314 -4.75 -10.01 -23.49
N GLY A 315 -5.89 -10.53 -23.03
CA GLY A 315 -5.99 -11.81 -22.35
C GLY A 315 -5.98 -13.02 -23.30
N PRO A 316 -5.84 -14.25 -22.77
CA PRO A 316 -5.90 -15.47 -23.57
C PRO A 316 -7.30 -15.82 -24.09
N LEU A 317 -8.37 -15.28 -23.49
CA LEU A 317 -9.77 -15.58 -23.82
C LEU A 317 -10.55 -14.29 -24.15
N PRO A 318 -10.06 -13.40 -25.03
CA PRO A 318 -10.64 -12.08 -25.18
C PRO A 318 -12.04 -12.14 -25.79
N ARG A 319 -12.92 -11.22 -25.38
CA ARG A 319 -14.29 -11.13 -25.93
C ARG A 319 -14.33 -10.89 -27.44
N SER A 320 -13.35 -10.17 -27.98
CA SER A 320 -13.20 -9.99 -29.43
C SER A 320 -12.93 -11.30 -30.17
N GLY A 321 -12.43 -12.32 -29.46
CA GLY A 321 -12.25 -13.68 -29.95
C GLY A 321 -13.47 -14.57 -29.78
N GLY A 322 -14.62 -14.03 -29.36
CA GLY A 322 -15.89 -14.78 -29.22
C GLY A 322 -16.08 -15.49 -27.88
N TRP A 323 -15.23 -15.22 -26.88
CA TRP A 323 -15.33 -15.81 -25.54
C TRP A 323 -16.17 -14.94 -24.61
N ASP A 324 -17.16 -15.55 -23.95
CA ASP A 324 -17.97 -14.89 -22.93
C ASP A 324 -17.53 -15.30 -21.52
N ASP A 325 -17.54 -14.31 -20.61
CA ASP A 325 -17.18 -14.47 -19.20
C ASP A 325 -18.34 -15.13 -18.43
N PRO A 326 -18.23 -16.43 -18.04
CA PRO A 326 -19.33 -17.15 -17.41
C PRO A 326 -19.57 -16.72 -15.96
N TYR A 327 -18.61 -16.04 -15.32
CA TYR A 327 -18.71 -15.58 -13.94
C TYR A 327 -19.89 -14.63 -13.73
N ARG A 328 -20.08 -13.68 -14.67
CA ARG A 328 -21.10 -12.64 -14.55
C ARG A 328 -22.52 -13.20 -14.49
N ARG A 329 -22.78 -14.30 -15.21
CA ARG A 329 -24.11 -14.91 -15.28
C ARG A 329 -24.51 -15.47 -13.92
N ILE A 330 -23.65 -16.26 -13.31
CA ILE A 330 -23.95 -16.96 -12.05
C ILE A 330 -24.13 -15.98 -10.88
N TYR A 331 -23.22 -15.03 -10.74
CA TYR A 331 -23.28 -14.09 -9.60
C TYR A 331 -24.45 -13.11 -9.71
N LYS A 332 -24.93 -12.83 -10.92
CA LYS A 332 -26.13 -12.01 -11.15
C LYS A 332 -27.44 -12.74 -10.93
N ILE A 333 -27.55 -13.99 -11.37
CA ILE A 333 -28.81 -14.72 -11.28
C ILE A 333 -29.01 -15.30 -9.87
N TYR A 334 -27.95 -15.76 -9.21
CA TYR A 334 -28.03 -16.55 -7.98
C TYR A 334 -27.47 -15.82 -6.76
N SER A 335 -27.80 -14.55 -6.56
CA SER A 335 -27.26 -13.68 -5.49
C SER A 335 -27.51 -14.20 -4.06
N ASN A 336 -28.59 -14.96 -3.83
CA ASN A 336 -28.96 -15.47 -2.51
C ASN A 336 -28.34 -16.82 -2.13
N ILE A 337 -27.51 -17.41 -2.99
CA ILE A 337 -26.84 -18.69 -2.71
C ILE A 337 -25.43 -18.42 -2.17
N PRO A 338 -25.04 -19.03 -1.03
CA PRO A 338 -23.67 -19.01 -0.57
C PRO A 338 -22.79 -19.75 -1.54
N LYS A 339 -21.94 -18.99 -2.24
CA LYS A 339 -21.12 -19.52 -3.32
C LYS A 339 -19.73 -18.90 -3.36
N GLN A 340 -18.77 -19.73 -3.74
CA GLN A 340 -17.38 -19.35 -3.93
C GLN A 340 -16.82 -19.96 -5.20
N SER A 341 -16.16 -19.15 -6.03
CA SER A 341 -15.48 -19.62 -7.23
C SER A 341 -14.02 -19.90 -6.98
N ILE A 342 -13.49 -20.95 -7.60
CA ILE A 342 -12.05 -21.25 -7.62
C ILE A 342 -11.58 -21.51 -9.04
N ASN A 343 -10.49 -20.84 -9.45
CA ASN A 343 -9.83 -21.12 -10.71
C ASN A 343 -8.86 -22.30 -10.57
N ILE A 344 -9.14 -23.42 -11.21
CA ILE A 344 -8.36 -24.66 -11.19
C ILE A 344 -7.28 -24.76 -12.28
N ASN A 345 -7.24 -23.81 -13.22
CA ASN A 345 -6.26 -23.79 -14.29
C ASN A 345 -4.86 -23.43 -13.74
N LEU A 346 -3.87 -24.27 -14.08
CA LEU A 346 -2.48 -24.14 -13.68
C LEU A 346 -1.67 -23.20 -14.59
N ASN A 347 -2.19 -22.91 -15.78
CA ASN A 347 -1.48 -22.12 -16.78
C ASN A 347 -1.40 -20.65 -16.38
N ASN A 348 -0.23 -20.04 -16.57
CA ASN A 348 -0.07 -18.61 -16.36
C ASN A 348 -0.67 -17.84 -17.55
N PRO A 349 -1.75 -17.08 -17.38
CA PRO A 349 -2.42 -16.39 -18.49
C PRO A 349 -1.51 -15.42 -19.23
N ASP A 350 -0.48 -14.88 -18.56
CA ASP A 350 0.44 -13.91 -19.14
C ASP A 350 1.40 -14.56 -20.18
N GLN A 351 1.42 -15.89 -20.29
CA GLN A 351 2.20 -16.65 -21.28
C GLN A 351 1.42 -16.97 -22.57
N TYR A 352 0.12 -16.67 -22.59
CA TYR A 352 -0.78 -17.01 -23.69
C TYR A 352 -1.42 -15.75 -24.26
N ASN A 353 -1.87 -15.85 -25.50
CA ASN A 353 -2.66 -14.82 -26.17
C ASN A 353 -3.91 -15.46 -26.79
N ALA A 354 -4.74 -14.64 -27.43
CA ALA A 354 -5.98 -15.10 -28.07
C ALA A 354 -5.81 -16.30 -29.03
N GLN A 355 -4.67 -16.42 -29.70
CA GLN A 355 -4.41 -17.49 -30.67
C GLN A 355 -4.05 -18.82 -29.98
N ALA A 356 -3.61 -18.76 -28.72
CA ALA A 356 -3.26 -19.90 -27.90
C ALA A 356 -4.34 -20.24 -26.85
N ALA A 357 -5.58 -19.76 -27.03
CA ALA A 357 -6.70 -19.98 -26.12
C ALA A 357 -6.93 -21.47 -25.79
N THR A 358 -6.89 -22.35 -26.80
CA THR A 358 -7.05 -23.79 -26.59
C THR A 358 -5.92 -24.39 -25.76
N GLN A 359 -4.68 -23.92 -25.97
CA GLN A 359 -3.53 -24.37 -25.18
C GLN A 359 -3.61 -23.86 -23.73
N TYR A 360 -4.11 -22.64 -23.53
CA TYR A 360 -4.37 -22.10 -22.20
C TYR A 360 -5.38 -22.95 -21.39
N LEU A 361 -6.34 -23.56 -22.07
CA LEU A 361 -7.34 -24.44 -21.45
C LEU A 361 -6.88 -25.91 -21.32
N GLN A 362 -5.68 -26.26 -21.77
CA GLN A 362 -5.09 -27.58 -21.57
C GLN A 362 -4.30 -27.61 -20.26
N TYR A 363 -4.85 -28.28 -19.25
CA TYR A 363 -4.23 -28.45 -17.94
C TYR A 363 -4.63 -29.82 -17.36
N ASP A 364 -3.81 -30.35 -16.46
CA ASP A 364 -4.06 -31.62 -15.78
C ASP A 364 -4.94 -31.44 -14.52
N LEU A 365 -5.47 -32.55 -14.00
CA LEU A 365 -6.14 -32.57 -12.70
C LEU A 365 -5.17 -32.07 -11.61
N VAL A 366 -5.68 -31.25 -10.70
CA VAL A 366 -4.90 -30.70 -9.59
C VAL A 366 -4.22 -31.80 -8.78
N ASN A 367 -2.93 -31.63 -8.52
CA ASN A 367 -2.16 -32.52 -7.67
C ASN A 367 -1.62 -31.74 -6.45
N PHE A 368 -2.14 -32.02 -5.26
CA PHE A 368 -1.79 -31.31 -4.04
C PHE A 368 -0.35 -31.51 -3.57
N GLU A 369 0.30 -32.62 -3.96
CA GLU A 369 1.71 -32.89 -3.62
C GLU A 369 2.66 -32.07 -4.48
N ARG A 370 2.35 -31.93 -5.77
CA ARG A 370 3.14 -31.14 -6.71
C ARG A 370 2.88 -29.63 -6.57
N GLU A 371 1.63 -29.27 -6.25
CA GLU A 371 1.17 -27.88 -6.22
C GLU A 371 0.55 -27.51 -4.87
N PRO A 372 1.34 -27.46 -3.77
CA PRO A 372 0.84 -27.24 -2.42
C PRO A 372 0.11 -25.90 -2.23
N GLN A 373 0.32 -24.91 -3.11
CA GLN A 373 -0.47 -23.68 -3.09
C GLN A 373 -1.97 -23.93 -3.37
N PHE A 374 -2.35 -25.01 -4.04
CA PHE A 374 -3.77 -25.33 -4.26
C PHE A 374 -4.49 -25.68 -2.98
N ASP A 375 -3.85 -26.44 -2.09
CA ASP A 375 -4.43 -26.76 -0.79
C ASP A 375 -4.80 -25.48 -0.02
N GLN A 376 -3.88 -24.51 -0.03
CA GLN A 376 -4.10 -23.19 0.57
C GLN A 376 -5.27 -22.44 -0.10
N ARG A 377 -5.36 -22.48 -1.43
CA ARG A 377 -6.43 -21.82 -2.18
C ARG A 377 -7.81 -22.43 -1.87
N PHE A 378 -7.89 -23.75 -1.77
CA PHE A 378 -9.13 -24.43 -1.39
C PHE A 378 -9.53 -24.10 0.05
N GLN A 379 -8.61 -24.13 1.01
CA GLN A 379 -8.90 -23.74 2.40
C GLN A 379 -9.42 -22.30 2.51
N VAL A 380 -8.85 -21.35 1.78
CA VAL A 380 -9.39 -19.98 1.69
C VAL A 380 -10.80 -19.97 1.11
N CYS A 381 -11.02 -20.72 0.03
CA CYS A 381 -12.34 -20.80 -0.57
C CYS A 381 -13.38 -21.37 0.40
N PHE A 382 -13.01 -22.35 1.24
CA PHE A 382 -13.90 -22.90 2.25
C PHE A 382 -14.18 -21.90 3.39
N ASN A 383 -13.19 -21.13 3.83
CA ASN A 383 -13.40 -20.04 4.77
C ASN A 383 -14.38 -18.99 4.22
N GLU A 384 -14.16 -18.51 2.99
CA GLU A 384 -15.06 -17.54 2.35
C GLU A 384 -16.46 -18.10 2.15
N LEU A 385 -16.56 -19.38 1.76
CA LEU A 385 -17.84 -20.06 1.59
C LEU A 385 -18.59 -20.21 2.91
N TYR A 386 -17.89 -20.55 4.00
CA TYR A 386 -18.45 -20.58 5.35
C TYR A 386 -18.99 -19.23 5.79
N LEU A 387 -18.21 -18.15 5.59
CA LEU A 387 -18.66 -16.79 5.95
C LEU A 387 -19.88 -16.36 5.12
N LYS A 388 -19.91 -16.69 3.83
CA LYS A 388 -21.07 -16.43 2.95
C LYS A 388 -22.30 -17.22 3.36
N ASP A 389 -22.14 -18.49 3.73
CA ASP A 389 -23.21 -19.33 4.25
C ASP A 389 -23.74 -18.80 5.59
N LEU A 390 -22.85 -18.39 6.49
CA LEU A 390 -23.22 -17.74 7.74
C LEU A 390 -24.02 -16.45 7.52
N LEU A 391 -23.59 -15.60 6.57
CA LEU A 391 -24.25 -14.34 6.21
C LEU A 391 -25.62 -14.55 5.55
N LEU A 392 -25.69 -15.41 4.54
CA LEU A 392 -26.88 -15.56 3.70
C LEU A 392 -27.95 -16.44 4.37
N ASN A 393 -27.53 -17.48 5.08
CA ASN A 393 -28.42 -18.39 5.80
C ASN A 393 -28.64 -18.00 7.26
N GLN A 394 -28.11 -16.86 7.70
CA GLN A 394 -28.28 -16.31 9.05
C GLN A 394 -27.96 -17.33 10.15
N ARG A 395 -26.82 -18.00 10.01
CA ARG A 395 -26.33 -18.96 11.01
C ARG A 395 -25.88 -18.22 12.27
N ASP A 396 -25.77 -18.98 13.35
CA ASP A 396 -25.31 -18.48 14.64
C ASP A 396 -23.83 -18.03 14.57
N VAL A 397 -23.55 -16.83 15.07
CA VAL A 397 -22.22 -16.18 14.99
C VAL A 397 -21.30 -16.50 16.16
N SER A 398 -21.80 -17.19 17.20
CA SER A 398 -21.02 -17.51 18.41
C SER A 398 -19.75 -18.33 18.13
N ARG A 399 -19.69 -18.94 16.94
CA ARG A 399 -18.56 -19.75 16.47
C ARG A 399 -17.49 -18.94 15.74
N LEU A 400 -17.74 -17.68 15.45
CA LEU A 400 -16.72 -16.79 14.89
C LEU A 400 -15.71 -16.39 15.98
N PRO A 401 -14.41 -16.30 15.64
CA PRO A 401 -13.42 -15.72 16.54
C PRO A 401 -13.84 -14.32 16.99
N CYS A 402 -13.43 -13.93 18.20
CA CYS A 402 -13.82 -12.65 18.83
C CYS A 402 -15.32 -12.50 19.12
N LEU A 403 -16.17 -13.53 18.92
CA LEU A 403 -17.60 -13.47 19.20
C LEU A 403 -18.07 -14.56 20.17
N GLY A 404 -17.20 -14.99 21.10
CA GLY A 404 -17.59 -15.85 22.22
C GLY A 404 -18.70 -15.24 23.08
N SER A 405 -19.27 -16.00 24.02
CA SER A 405 -20.39 -15.55 24.86
C SER A 405 -20.13 -14.23 25.57
N ASP A 406 -18.89 -13.96 25.95
CA ASP A 406 -18.48 -12.81 26.75
C ASP A 406 -17.87 -11.68 25.89
N SER A 407 -18.01 -11.75 24.57
CA SER A 407 -17.47 -10.72 23.68
C SER A 407 -18.38 -9.50 23.61
N PHE A 408 -17.85 -8.38 24.10
CA PHE A 408 -18.43 -7.06 24.01
C PHE A 408 -18.54 -6.51 22.57
N VAL A 409 -17.77 -7.05 21.61
CA VAL A 409 -17.91 -6.68 20.18
C VAL A 409 -19.30 -7.01 19.63
N ARG A 410 -20.05 -7.90 20.31
CA ARG A 410 -21.44 -8.24 19.98
C ARG A 410 -22.39 -7.04 20.06
N ASP A 411 -22.07 -6.07 20.90
CA ASP A 411 -22.90 -4.88 21.15
C ASP A 411 -22.55 -3.72 20.20
N TYR A 412 -21.69 -3.96 19.21
CA TYR A 412 -21.29 -2.95 18.24
C TYR A 412 -21.95 -3.17 16.88
N ALA A 413 -22.21 -2.04 16.22
CA ALA A 413 -22.57 -1.95 14.82
C ALA A 413 -21.41 -1.39 14.00
N PHE A 414 -21.23 -1.89 12.79
CA PHE A 414 -20.20 -1.50 11.85
C PHE A 414 -20.85 -0.89 10.62
N ILE A 415 -20.49 0.33 10.23
CA ILE A 415 -21.01 0.97 9.02
C ILE A 415 -19.88 1.22 8.04
N ARG A 416 -20.04 0.73 6.82
CA ARG A 416 -19.13 1.03 5.72
C ARG A 416 -19.86 1.75 4.61
N ARG A 417 -19.21 2.81 4.10
CA ARG A 417 -19.49 3.39 2.80
C ARG A 417 -18.28 3.24 1.90
N GLU A 418 -18.50 2.80 0.68
CA GLU A 418 -17.45 2.73 -0.35
C GLU A 418 -18.08 2.85 -1.76
N THR A 419 -17.29 3.31 -2.73
CA THR A 419 -17.65 3.27 -4.15
C THR A 419 -16.88 2.15 -4.85
N GLN A 420 -17.59 1.15 -5.35
CA GLN A 420 -17.02 0.07 -6.16
C GLN A 420 -17.65 0.07 -7.56
N ASN A 421 -16.82 -0.05 -8.60
CA ASN A 421 -17.26 -0.01 -10.01
C ASN A 421 -18.18 1.17 -10.36
N GLY A 422 -17.91 2.35 -9.79
CA GLY A 422 -18.69 3.58 -10.01
C GLY A 422 -20.03 3.64 -9.28
N LYS A 423 -20.36 2.64 -8.45
CA LYS A 423 -21.58 2.59 -7.65
C LYS A 423 -21.22 2.63 -6.16
N SER A 424 -21.86 3.54 -5.41
CA SER A 424 -21.66 3.65 -3.96
C SER A 424 -22.67 2.80 -3.19
N TYR A 425 -22.22 2.19 -2.10
CA TYR A 425 -23.07 1.55 -1.10
C TYR A 425 -22.84 2.17 0.27
N THR A 426 -23.81 2.01 1.16
CA THR A 426 -23.67 2.34 2.58
C THR A 426 -24.43 1.27 3.35
N THR A 427 -23.71 0.45 4.11
CA THR A 427 -24.28 -0.75 4.73
C THR A 427 -23.87 -0.80 6.20
N LEU A 428 -24.84 -1.08 7.05
CA LEU A 428 -24.67 -1.31 8.48
C LEU A 428 -24.72 -2.82 8.75
N LEU A 429 -23.78 -3.32 9.55
CA LEU A 429 -23.73 -4.67 10.08
C LEU A 429 -23.85 -4.61 11.61
N TYR A 430 -24.70 -5.43 12.21
CA TYR A 430 -24.79 -5.60 13.66
C TYR A 430 -25.20 -7.04 14.00
N ILE A 431 -25.10 -7.44 15.27
CA ILE A 431 -25.51 -8.76 15.74
C ILE A 431 -26.82 -8.64 16.50
N HIS A 432 -27.79 -9.49 16.16
CA HIS A 432 -29.07 -9.57 16.87
C HIS A 432 -29.53 -11.02 16.98
N ASN A 433 -29.84 -11.47 18.19
CA ASN A 433 -30.21 -12.85 18.52
C ASN A 433 -29.19 -13.88 17.95
N GLY A 434 -27.90 -13.60 18.14
CA GLY A 434 -26.82 -14.47 17.69
C GLY A 434 -26.61 -14.52 16.17
N LYS A 435 -27.22 -13.61 15.40
CA LYS A 435 -27.16 -13.61 13.92
C LYS A 435 -26.64 -12.26 13.40
N LEU A 436 -25.88 -12.30 12.30
CA LEU A 436 -25.51 -11.08 11.57
C LEU A 436 -26.74 -10.49 10.88
N ARG A 437 -26.92 -9.18 11.07
CA ARG A 437 -27.95 -8.38 10.41
C ARG A 437 -27.27 -7.31 9.58
N LEU A 438 -27.63 -7.23 8.29
CA LEU A 438 -27.14 -6.21 7.38
C LEU A 438 -28.27 -5.35 6.86
N ILE A 439 -28.09 -4.04 6.92
CA ILE A 439 -29.06 -3.03 6.50
C ILE A 439 -28.44 -2.16 5.41
N ASP A 440 -29.13 -2.04 4.28
CA ASP A 440 -28.79 -1.07 3.23
C ASP A 440 -29.32 0.33 3.61
N LEU A 441 -28.42 1.26 3.90
CA LEU A 441 -28.73 2.62 4.35
C LEU A 441 -28.98 3.61 3.20
N ARG A 442 -29.01 3.15 1.94
CA ARG A 442 -29.32 4.02 0.78
C ARG A 442 -30.79 4.45 0.73
N GLY A 443 -31.68 3.64 1.29
CA GLY A 443 -33.13 3.89 1.33
C GLY A 443 -33.64 4.39 2.69
N PRO A 444 -34.82 5.03 2.74
CA PRO A 444 -35.39 5.54 3.98
C PRO A 444 -35.67 4.44 5.01
N ALA A 445 -36.16 3.26 4.59
CA ALA A 445 -36.44 2.15 5.51
C ALA A 445 -35.19 1.67 6.26
N GLY A 446 -34.04 1.58 5.58
CA GLY A 446 -32.78 1.22 6.24
C GLY A 446 -32.28 2.30 7.19
N LYS A 447 -32.49 3.58 6.86
CA LYS A 447 -32.17 4.71 7.75
C LYS A 447 -33.02 4.68 9.01
N SER A 448 -34.32 4.38 8.91
CA SER A 448 -35.20 4.23 10.08
C SER A 448 -34.75 3.11 11.01
N LEU A 449 -34.41 1.93 10.47
CA LEU A 449 -33.90 0.81 11.27
C LEU A 449 -32.57 1.13 11.96
N ARG A 450 -31.69 1.91 11.30
CA ARG A 450 -30.47 2.42 11.94
C ARG A 450 -30.82 3.33 13.12
N ASP A 451 -31.75 4.26 12.93
CA ASP A 451 -32.11 5.24 13.97
C ASP A 451 -32.75 4.56 15.19
N GLU A 452 -33.56 3.52 14.97
CA GLU A 452 -34.08 2.65 16.05
C GLU A 452 -32.95 1.97 16.83
N LEU A 453 -32.01 1.31 16.12
CA LEU A 453 -30.85 0.68 16.77
C LEU A 453 -29.99 1.70 17.54
N PHE A 454 -29.78 2.89 16.97
CA PHE A 454 -28.90 3.89 17.58
C PHE A 454 -29.56 4.60 18.76
N GLN A 455 -30.89 4.63 18.81
CA GLN A 455 -31.61 5.04 20.00
C GLN A 455 -31.31 4.11 21.18
N GLU A 456 -31.20 2.79 20.97
CA GLU A 456 -30.80 1.83 22.01
C GLU A 456 -29.35 2.04 22.46
N TYR A 457 -28.49 2.55 21.57
CA TYR A 457 -27.11 2.89 21.87
C TYR A 457 -26.93 4.31 22.43
N GLU A 458 -28.01 5.08 22.62
CA GLU A 458 -27.95 6.48 23.03
C GLU A 458 -27.10 7.36 22.07
N ILE A 459 -27.17 7.07 20.77
CA ILE A 459 -26.42 7.76 19.71
C ILE A 459 -27.37 8.53 18.78
N ASP A 460 -27.09 9.81 18.56
CA ASP A 460 -27.66 10.57 17.45
C ASP A 460 -26.70 10.51 16.25
N TRP A 461 -27.10 9.81 15.18
CA TRP A 461 -26.26 9.65 13.99
C TRP A 461 -25.79 10.99 13.38
N PHE A 462 -26.62 12.03 13.42
CA PHE A 462 -26.28 13.31 12.83
C PHE A 462 -25.38 14.13 13.75
N ALA A 463 -25.73 14.23 15.03
CA ALA A 463 -25.00 15.04 16.00
C ALA A 463 -23.69 14.38 16.43
N ASP A 464 -23.69 13.08 16.70
CA ASP A 464 -22.54 12.38 17.29
C ASP A 464 -21.57 11.79 16.25
N ALA A 465 -22.05 11.48 15.03
CA ALA A 465 -21.20 10.89 13.99
C ALA A 465 -20.96 11.82 12.80
N LEU A 466 -22.02 12.23 12.10
CA LEU A 466 -21.87 12.95 10.83
C LEU A 466 -21.38 14.39 11.00
N THR A 467 -21.79 15.10 12.04
CA THR A 467 -21.37 16.50 12.27
C THR A 467 -19.89 16.60 12.62
N PRO A 468 -19.35 15.81 13.57
CA PRO A 468 -17.91 15.75 13.82
C PRO A 468 -17.12 15.33 12.59
N PHE A 469 -17.60 14.33 11.83
CA PHE A 469 -16.99 13.92 10.57
C PHE A 469 -16.90 15.07 9.55
N LYS A 470 -17.96 15.89 9.41
CA LYS A 470 -17.98 17.05 8.51
C LYS A 470 -16.93 18.08 8.87
N VAL A 471 -16.93 18.45 10.15
CA VAL A 471 -16.05 19.49 10.70
C VAL A 471 -14.61 19.07 10.48
N LYS A 472 -14.28 17.84 10.87
CA LYS A 472 -12.96 17.26 10.67
C LYS A 472 -12.57 17.24 9.19
N HIS A 473 -13.42 16.75 8.29
CA HIS A 473 -13.08 16.63 6.87
C HIS A 473 -13.30 17.90 6.03
N LYS A 474 -13.58 19.05 6.67
CA LYS A 474 -13.79 20.38 6.06
C LYS A 474 -14.68 20.37 4.81
N ARG A 475 -15.80 19.66 4.88
CA ARG A 475 -16.75 19.56 3.76
C ARG A 475 -17.86 20.60 3.91
N GLU A 476 -17.62 21.80 3.36
CA GLU A 476 -18.62 22.89 3.32
C GLU A 476 -19.86 22.51 2.47
N ASP A 477 -19.67 21.76 1.38
CA ASP A 477 -20.76 21.26 0.52
C ASP A 477 -21.26 19.88 0.99
N TRP A 478 -22.13 19.85 2.00
CA TRP A 478 -22.76 18.60 2.46
C TRP A 478 -23.83 18.10 1.49
N GLU A 479 -23.41 17.30 0.52
CA GLU A 479 -24.27 16.27 -0.05
C GLU A 479 -23.69 14.91 0.36
N GLU A 480 -24.44 14.12 1.14
CA GLU A 480 -24.06 12.74 1.54
C GLU A 480 -23.62 11.92 0.31
N LYS A 481 -24.13 12.24 -0.88
CA LYS A 481 -23.74 11.68 -2.19
C LYS A 481 -22.26 11.90 -2.58
N ARG A 482 -21.62 12.98 -2.12
CA ARG A 482 -20.22 13.34 -2.44
C ARG A 482 -19.19 12.65 -1.54
N ILE A 483 -19.61 11.99 -0.47
CA ILE A 483 -18.70 11.16 0.33
C ILE A 483 -18.49 9.84 -0.41
N THR A 484 -17.23 9.51 -0.68
CA THR A 484 -16.86 8.28 -1.40
C THR A 484 -16.55 7.14 -0.44
N ARG A 485 -16.13 7.45 0.80
CA ARG A 485 -15.74 6.43 1.78
C ARG A 485 -15.86 6.93 3.22
N PHE A 486 -16.30 6.04 4.12
CA PHE A 486 -16.09 6.11 5.57
C PHE A 486 -16.27 4.71 6.18
N ASP A 487 -15.65 4.50 7.35
CA ASP A 487 -15.71 3.28 8.14
C ASP A 487 -16.01 3.68 9.60
N PHE A 488 -17.22 3.38 10.10
CA PHE A 488 -17.63 3.68 11.48
C PHE A 488 -17.86 2.41 12.29
N ILE A 489 -17.55 2.49 13.58
CA ILE A 489 -17.94 1.55 14.62
C ILE A 489 -18.81 2.32 15.62
N ILE A 490 -19.98 1.80 15.93
CA ILE A 490 -20.97 2.41 16.82
C ILE A 490 -21.30 1.40 17.92
N GLY A 491 -21.10 1.79 19.17
CA GLY A 491 -21.47 1.01 20.35
C GLY A 491 -22.32 1.83 21.30
N PRO A 492 -22.71 1.26 22.45
CA PRO A 492 -23.44 1.99 23.49
C PRO A 492 -22.65 3.24 23.93
N ASN A 493 -23.26 4.41 23.74
CA ASN A 493 -22.67 5.72 24.00
C ASN A 493 -21.30 5.97 23.34
N GLN A 494 -20.99 5.28 22.24
CA GLN A 494 -19.69 5.36 21.58
C GLN A 494 -19.77 5.45 20.05
N VAL A 495 -18.99 6.37 19.47
CA VAL A 495 -18.87 6.57 18.02
C VAL A 495 -17.41 6.67 17.62
N ILE A 496 -16.96 5.78 16.74
CA ILE A 496 -15.56 5.69 16.31
C ILE A 496 -15.46 5.68 14.79
N GLU A 497 -14.68 6.58 14.21
CA GLU A 497 -14.26 6.54 12.80
C GLU A 497 -12.91 5.83 12.67
N ILE A 498 -12.78 4.88 11.74
CA ILE A 498 -11.46 4.39 11.31
C ILE A 498 -11.00 5.16 10.07
N GLU A 499 -9.95 5.94 10.23
CA GLU A 499 -9.35 6.72 9.15
C GLU A 499 -8.03 6.10 8.68
N ASP A 500 -7.85 5.95 7.36
CA ASP A 500 -6.53 5.77 6.76
C ASP A 500 -5.82 7.14 6.78
N ILE A 501 -4.88 7.36 7.71
CA ILE A 501 -4.15 8.63 7.76
C ILE A 501 -3.00 8.62 6.74
N ASP A 502 -2.66 9.78 6.18
CA ASP A 502 -1.58 9.94 5.18
C ASP A 502 -0.15 9.80 5.78
N GLU A 503 0.02 8.88 6.73
CA GLU A 503 1.28 8.59 7.43
C GLU A 503 1.71 7.15 7.18
N ARG A 504 3.04 6.96 7.09
CA ARG A 504 3.66 5.68 6.75
C ARG A 504 4.97 5.54 7.51
N VAL A 505 5.26 4.32 7.97
CA VAL A 505 6.54 4.02 8.63
C VAL A 505 7.69 4.18 7.64
N LEU A 506 8.81 4.79 8.06
CA LEU A 506 10.03 4.91 7.28
C LEU A 506 11.06 3.84 7.71
N TYR A 507 11.89 3.37 6.77
CA TYR A 507 13.05 2.56 7.12
C TYR A 507 14.16 3.41 7.73
N ASP A 508 15.05 2.74 8.46
CA ASP A 508 16.36 3.31 8.75
C ASP A 508 17.24 3.22 7.49
N TYR A 509 17.01 4.17 6.59
CA TYR A 509 17.72 4.22 5.31
C TYR A 509 19.21 4.44 5.47
N GLU A 510 19.64 5.17 6.50
CA GLU A 510 21.05 5.41 6.76
C GLU A 510 21.72 4.09 7.16
N ALA A 511 21.13 3.33 8.10
CA ALA A 511 21.64 2.00 8.45
C ALA A 511 21.61 1.02 7.27
N ILE A 512 20.58 1.08 6.40
CA ILE A 512 20.54 0.26 5.18
C ILE A 512 21.69 0.63 4.23
N LEU A 513 21.93 1.93 4.00
CA LEU A 513 23.02 2.40 3.15
C LEU A 513 24.39 2.08 3.76
N ASP A 514 24.56 2.23 5.07
CA ASP A 514 25.78 1.82 5.79
C ASP A 514 26.05 0.34 5.62
N ARG A 515 25.05 -0.52 5.83
CA ARG A 515 25.19 -1.97 5.61
C ARG A 515 25.57 -2.33 4.17
N LYS A 516 25.20 -1.50 3.19
CA LYS A 516 25.65 -1.68 1.79
C LYS A 516 27.09 -1.21 1.59
N ARG A 517 27.43 -0.01 2.08
CA ARG A 517 28.80 0.53 2.02
C ARG A 517 29.80 -0.41 2.69
N GLU A 518 29.40 -1.06 3.78
CA GLU A 518 30.23 -2.05 4.47
C GLU A 518 30.54 -3.29 3.62
N LEU A 519 29.77 -3.60 2.57
CA LEU A 519 30.11 -4.69 1.64
C LEU A 519 31.19 -4.29 0.61
N GLU A 520 31.32 -2.98 0.35
CA GLU A 520 32.27 -2.40 -0.60
C GLU A 520 33.57 -1.95 0.09
N LYS A 521 33.54 -1.78 1.41
CA LYS A 521 34.71 -1.42 2.21
C LYS A 521 35.77 -2.52 2.19
N PRO A 522 37.04 -2.23 1.86
CA PRO A 522 38.12 -3.20 1.95
C PRO A 522 38.52 -3.49 3.41
N TYR A 523 38.56 -4.76 3.78
CA TYR A 523 38.98 -5.25 5.10
C TYR A 523 40.35 -5.93 5.03
N PRO A 524 41.18 -5.86 6.09
CA PRO A 524 42.32 -6.77 6.21
C PRO A 524 41.88 -8.22 6.07
N ILE A 525 42.61 -9.02 5.30
CA ILE A 525 42.23 -10.42 5.08
C ILE A 525 42.17 -11.21 6.39
N GLU A 526 43.00 -10.87 7.36
CA GLU A 526 43.04 -11.47 8.69
C GLU A 526 41.75 -11.25 9.49
N GLU A 527 41.02 -10.16 9.24
CA GLU A 527 39.72 -9.90 9.84
C GLU A 527 38.61 -10.75 9.23
N LEU A 528 38.81 -11.23 8.01
CA LEU A 528 37.86 -12.06 7.27
C LEU A 528 37.96 -13.55 7.62
N LYS A 529 39.03 -13.97 8.31
CA LYS A 529 39.21 -15.36 8.74
C LYS A 529 38.14 -15.85 9.71
N LEU A 530 37.59 -17.03 9.45
CA LEU A 530 36.45 -17.62 10.15
C LEU A 530 36.83 -18.61 11.25
N ALA A 531 37.96 -19.32 11.15
CA ALA A 531 38.26 -20.42 12.08
C ALA A 531 38.39 -19.94 13.53
N LYS A 532 38.96 -18.74 13.73
CA LYS A 532 39.06 -18.09 15.06
C LYS A 532 37.71 -17.73 15.69
N HIS A 533 36.64 -17.74 14.90
CA HIS A 533 35.28 -17.40 15.33
C HIS A 533 34.32 -18.59 15.29
N TYR A 534 34.84 -19.81 15.13
CA TYR A 534 34.01 -21.01 14.94
C TYR A 534 32.95 -21.20 16.03
N ASP A 535 33.26 -20.91 17.29
CA ASP A 535 32.30 -21.02 18.40
C ASP A 535 31.04 -20.15 18.25
N LYS A 536 31.14 -19.02 17.54
CA LYS A 536 30.00 -18.14 17.22
C LYS A 536 29.23 -18.63 15.99
N ILE A 537 29.93 -19.31 15.07
CA ILE A 537 29.40 -19.72 13.76
C ILE A 537 28.69 -21.07 13.84
N ARG A 538 29.20 -21.99 14.67
CA ARG A 538 28.72 -23.37 14.77
C ARG A 538 27.21 -23.44 14.98
N PRO A 539 26.52 -24.38 14.32
CA PRO A 539 25.07 -24.53 14.48
C PRO A 539 24.74 -24.89 15.93
N LYS A 540 23.73 -24.21 16.50
CA LYS A 540 23.24 -24.49 17.86
C LYS A 540 22.13 -25.55 17.88
N LYS A 541 21.56 -25.86 16.71
CA LYS A 541 20.48 -26.83 16.52
C LYS A 541 20.83 -27.77 15.37
N ILE A 542 20.38 -29.03 15.46
CA ILE A 542 20.65 -30.10 14.48
C ILE A 542 20.15 -29.74 13.06
N ASN A 543 19.16 -28.85 12.93
CA ASN A 543 18.54 -28.48 11.65
C ASN A 543 19.06 -27.16 11.04
N GLU A 544 20.08 -26.52 11.61
CA GLU A 544 20.71 -25.34 11.00
C GLU A 544 21.73 -25.78 9.94
N ALA A 545 21.86 -25.00 8.85
CA ALA A 545 22.90 -25.22 7.85
C ALA A 545 24.27 -25.30 8.55
N SER A 546 24.91 -26.47 8.48
CA SER A 546 26.16 -26.73 9.18
C SER A 546 27.33 -26.12 8.43
N ILE A 547 28.18 -25.41 9.19
CA ILE A 547 29.55 -25.09 8.81
C ILE A 547 30.45 -25.83 9.77
N THR A 548 31.40 -26.58 9.23
CA THR A 548 32.38 -27.32 10.02
C THR A 548 33.63 -26.49 10.25
N LEU A 549 34.44 -26.89 11.23
CA LEU A 549 35.70 -26.20 11.52
C LEU A 549 36.67 -26.36 10.33
N GLU A 550 36.66 -27.52 9.67
CA GLU A 550 37.48 -27.81 8.50
C GLU A 550 37.11 -26.89 7.32
N GLN A 551 35.83 -26.63 7.10
CA GLN A 551 35.36 -25.67 6.09
C GLN A 551 35.85 -24.24 6.40
N CYS A 552 35.81 -23.83 7.68
CA CYS A 552 36.40 -22.56 8.09
C CYS A 552 37.91 -22.51 7.85
N GLN A 553 38.64 -23.59 8.13
CA GLN A 553 40.09 -23.67 7.92
C GLN A 553 40.46 -23.67 6.44
N ALA A 554 39.69 -24.36 5.59
CA ALA A 554 39.87 -24.35 4.14
C ALA A 554 39.66 -22.95 3.56
N TYR A 555 38.63 -22.24 4.03
CA TYR A 555 38.39 -20.84 3.67
C TYR A 555 39.54 -19.93 4.12
N ASP A 556 40.02 -20.09 5.35
CA ASP A 556 41.15 -19.30 5.88
C ASP A 556 42.46 -19.58 5.12
N ALA A 557 42.68 -20.81 4.67
CA ALA A 557 43.83 -21.18 3.85
C ALA A 557 43.79 -20.55 2.44
N PHE A 558 42.59 -20.44 1.86
CA PHE A 558 42.39 -19.66 0.63
C PHE A 558 42.73 -18.18 0.84
N LEU A 559 42.26 -17.59 1.94
CA LEU A 559 42.59 -16.21 2.31
C LEU A 559 44.10 -16.00 2.49
N ASP A 560 44.82 -16.97 3.09
CA ASP A 560 46.29 -16.93 3.21
C ASP A 560 47.01 -16.96 1.85
N ASN A 561 46.42 -17.57 0.83
CA ASN A 561 46.97 -17.53 -0.53
C ASN A 561 46.82 -16.15 -1.17
N LEU A 562 45.73 -15.43 -0.89
CA LEU A 562 45.57 -14.05 -1.35
C LEU A 562 46.61 -13.12 -0.71
N ILE A 563 46.91 -13.30 0.58
CA ILE A 563 47.98 -12.57 1.27
C ILE A 563 49.33 -12.85 0.60
N ARG A 564 49.64 -14.12 0.32
CA ARG A 564 50.87 -14.52 -0.39
C ARG A 564 50.95 -13.94 -1.81
N ALA A 565 49.80 -13.71 -2.46
CA ALA A 565 49.71 -13.05 -3.76
C ALA A 565 49.80 -11.52 -3.69
N GLY A 566 50.03 -10.94 -2.51
CA GLY A 566 50.21 -9.49 -2.31
C GLY A 566 48.91 -8.72 -2.05
N ILE A 567 47.78 -9.40 -1.90
CA ILE A 567 46.50 -8.78 -1.57
C ILE A 567 46.37 -8.76 -0.05
N SER A 568 46.54 -7.60 0.58
CA SER A 568 46.43 -7.45 2.05
C SER A 568 45.04 -7.01 2.52
N ARG A 569 44.24 -6.44 1.60
CA ARG A 569 42.87 -5.99 1.88
C ARG A 569 41.94 -6.32 0.74
N ILE A 570 40.72 -6.70 1.06
CA ILE A 570 39.69 -7.01 0.08
C ILE A 570 38.30 -6.73 0.65
N SER A 571 37.37 -6.28 -0.19
CA SER A 571 35.97 -6.10 0.20
C SER A 571 35.17 -7.40 0.05
N PHE A 572 34.02 -7.48 0.73
CA PHE A 572 33.12 -8.63 0.56
C PHE A 572 32.61 -8.77 -0.88
N ASN A 573 32.31 -7.64 -1.54
CA ASN A 573 31.86 -7.66 -2.93
C ASN A 573 32.96 -8.14 -3.86
N GLU A 574 34.21 -7.71 -3.70
CA GLU A 574 35.33 -8.22 -4.51
C GLU A 574 35.51 -9.73 -4.32
N LEU A 575 35.46 -10.23 -3.07
CA LEU A 575 35.56 -11.66 -2.77
C LEU A 575 34.46 -12.52 -3.41
N THR A 576 33.27 -11.96 -3.60
CA THR A 576 32.09 -12.75 -4.01
C THR A 576 31.61 -12.49 -5.43
N GLN A 577 32.05 -11.40 -6.06
CA GLN A 577 31.68 -11.07 -7.44
C GLN A 577 32.76 -11.44 -8.46
N GLN A 578 34.02 -11.59 -8.03
CA GLN A 578 35.09 -12.05 -8.92
C GLN A 578 35.15 -13.58 -8.92
N GLU A 579 34.96 -14.19 -10.08
CA GLU A 579 34.94 -15.65 -10.24
C GLU A 579 36.22 -16.32 -9.73
N ALA A 580 37.37 -15.67 -9.94
CA ALA A 580 38.68 -16.13 -9.46
C ALA A 580 38.77 -16.29 -7.93
N TYR A 581 37.96 -15.55 -7.16
CA TYR A 581 37.91 -15.66 -5.71
C TYR A 581 36.70 -16.46 -5.24
N TRP A 582 35.56 -16.30 -5.91
CA TRP A 582 34.32 -16.93 -5.49
C TRP A 582 34.34 -18.45 -5.68
N GLN A 583 34.97 -18.95 -6.75
CA GLN A 583 35.02 -20.39 -7.02
C GLN A 583 35.77 -21.19 -5.93
N PRO A 584 36.98 -20.78 -5.50
CA PRO A 584 37.65 -21.39 -4.33
C PRO A 584 36.82 -21.34 -3.04
N ILE A 585 36.03 -20.28 -2.85
CA ILE A 585 35.18 -20.13 -1.66
C ILE A 585 33.98 -21.09 -1.71
N ILE A 586 33.37 -21.26 -2.89
CA ILE A 586 32.31 -22.26 -3.11
C ILE A 586 32.81 -23.66 -2.72
N GLU A 587 34.03 -24.00 -3.15
CA GLU A 587 34.66 -25.28 -2.87
C GLU A 587 34.98 -25.43 -1.37
N ALA A 588 35.65 -24.44 -0.78
CA ALA A 588 36.03 -24.47 0.63
C ALA A 588 34.84 -24.57 1.59
N LEU A 589 33.71 -23.94 1.24
CA LEU A 589 32.51 -23.92 2.07
C LEU A 589 31.42 -24.87 1.57
N GLU A 590 31.68 -25.69 0.56
CA GLU A 590 30.73 -26.63 -0.06
C GLU A 590 29.37 -25.96 -0.34
N ILE A 591 29.39 -24.81 -1.00
CA ILE A 591 28.16 -24.05 -1.32
C ILE A 591 27.45 -24.77 -2.46
N LYS A 592 26.24 -25.27 -2.20
CA LYS A 592 25.44 -25.95 -3.22
C LYS A 592 24.80 -24.94 -4.18
N PRO A 593 24.78 -25.21 -5.50
CA PRO A 593 24.04 -24.39 -6.44
C PRO A 593 22.54 -24.56 -6.24
N THR A 594 21.77 -23.59 -6.70
CA THR A 594 20.32 -23.70 -6.83
C THR A 594 19.94 -24.71 -7.92
N ASN A 595 18.65 -25.07 -7.98
CA ASN A 595 18.06 -25.82 -9.10
C ASN A 595 18.27 -25.12 -10.47
N SER A 596 18.61 -23.83 -10.47
CA SER A 596 18.96 -23.04 -11.67
C SER A 596 20.47 -22.90 -11.91
N GLY A 597 21.30 -23.65 -11.18
CA GLY A 597 22.76 -23.63 -11.31
C GLY A 597 23.45 -22.41 -10.71
N LYS A 598 22.74 -21.54 -9.97
CA LYS A 598 23.30 -20.30 -9.40
C LYS A 598 23.81 -20.53 -7.98
N TYR A 599 24.94 -19.92 -7.64
CA TYR A 599 25.46 -19.90 -6.28
C TYR A 599 25.03 -18.64 -5.55
N TYR A 600 24.60 -18.78 -4.29
CA TYR A 600 24.25 -17.65 -3.44
C TYR A 600 25.28 -17.44 -2.33
N THR A 601 25.53 -16.18 -2.01
CA THR A 601 26.43 -15.79 -0.91
C THR A 601 25.82 -15.99 0.48
N THR A 602 24.59 -16.48 0.58
CA THR A 602 23.85 -16.66 1.84
C THR A 602 24.64 -17.48 2.87
N LYS A 603 25.33 -18.55 2.44
CA LYS A 603 26.11 -19.38 3.36
C LYS A 603 27.25 -18.58 4.00
N LEU A 604 28.06 -17.90 3.18
CA LEU A 604 29.15 -17.07 3.67
C LEU A 604 28.65 -15.84 4.46
N LYS A 605 27.70 -15.10 3.92
CA LYS A 605 27.21 -13.83 4.51
C LYS A 605 26.37 -14.08 5.75
N THR A 606 25.31 -14.88 5.65
CA THR A 606 24.31 -15.04 6.72
C THR A 606 24.75 -16.05 7.76
N HIS A 607 25.36 -17.17 7.35
CA HIS A 607 25.73 -18.22 8.28
C HIS A 607 27.13 -18.06 8.88
N CYS A 608 28.07 -17.33 8.23
CA CYS A 608 29.37 -16.99 8.83
C CYS A 608 29.40 -15.56 9.36
N TYR A 609 29.46 -14.57 8.45
CA TYR A 609 29.83 -13.21 8.82
C TYR A 609 28.81 -12.50 9.70
N ASN A 610 27.51 -12.67 9.42
CA ASN A 610 26.45 -12.06 10.21
C ASN A 610 26.48 -12.57 11.67
N LYS A 611 26.77 -13.86 11.89
CA LYS A 611 26.90 -14.44 13.24
C LYS A 611 28.05 -13.85 14.06
N ILE A 612 29.06 -13.25 13.40
CA ILE A 612 30.19 -12.58 14.06
C ILE A 612 30.06 -11.05 14.06
N GLY A 613 28.91 -10.51 13.62
CA GLY A 613 28.61 -9.07 13.61
C GLY A 613 29.05 -8.33 12.34
N MET A 614 29.48 -9.05 11.29
CA MET A 614 29.90 -8.47 10.02
C MET A 614 28.82 -8.60 8.95
N PHE A 615 28.77 -7.65 8.02
CA PHE A 615 27.90 -7.69 6.83
C PHE A 615 26.41 -7.97 7.14
N LEU A 616 25.88 -7.27 8.15
CA LEU A 616 24.49 -7.38 8.60
C LEU A 616 23.50 -7.22 7.43
N SER A 617 22.36 -7.90 7.53
CA SER A 617 21.34 -7.90 6.48
C SER A 617 20.68 -6.53 6.37
N THR A 618 20.54 -6.01 5.14
CA THR A 618 19.74 -4.82 4.85
C THR A 618 18.22 -5.06 4.96
N LYS A 619 17.82 -6.32 5.17
CA LYS A 619 16.43 -6.78 5.33
C LYS A 619 16.14 -7.24 6.76
N ALA A 620 17.07 -7.04 7.69
CA ALA A 620 16.83 -7.42 9.08
C ALA A 620 15.75 -6.55 9.71
N THR A 621 15.02 -7.14 10.64
CA THR A 621 13.84 -6.53 11.30
C THR A 621 14.19 -5.23 12.01
N ASP A 622 15.44 -5.05 12.46
CA ASP A 622 15.90 -3.85 13.13
C ASP A 622 15.97 -2.59 12.26
N VAL A 623 16.19 -2.73 10.95
CA VAL A 623 16.23 -1.60 9.99
C VAL A 623 14.98 -1.48 9.12
N THR A 624 14.08 -2.46 9.26
CA THR A 624 12.82 -2.57 8.50
C THR A 624 11.64 -2.87 9.42
N GLN A 625 11.68 -2.35 10.66
CA GLN A 625 10.66 -2.57 11.69
C GLN A 625 9.24 -2.25 11.17
N GLY A 626 8.24 -2.96 11.68
CA GLY A 626 6.82 -2.72 11.34
C GLY A 626 6.23 -3.55 10.20
N TYR A 627 6.95 -4.56 9.70
CA TYR A 627 6.50 -5.40 8.58
C TYR A 627 5.84 -6.72 8.98
N SER A 628 5.91 -7.07 10.27
CA SER A 628 5.25 -8.24 10.83
C SER A 628 4.50 -7.86 12.09
N GLY A 629 3.36 -8.50 12.35
CA GLY A 629 2.58 -8.23 13.57
C GLY A 629 1.61 -7.06 13.42
N ILE A 630 0.90 -6.78 14.51
CA ILE A 630 0.00 -5.63 14.66
C ILE A 630 0.71 -4.66 15.61
N TRP A 631 0.66 -3.38 15.31
CA TRP A 631 1.34 -2.34 16.07
C TRP A 631 0.37 -1.21 16.38
N TYR A 632 0.50 -0.57 17.53
CA TYR A 632 -0.32 0.58 17.92
C TYR A 632 0.46 1.62 18.72
N ASP A 633 -0.04 2.85 18.78
CA ASP A 633 0.48 3.93 19.63
C ASP A 633 -0.56 4.41 20.66
N ASP A 634 -0.18 5.38 21.47
CA ASP A 634 -0.99 6.01 22.51
C ASP A 634 -2.00 7.04 21.98
N GLU A 635 -1.97 7.36 20.68
CA GLU A 635 -2.91 8.28 20.02
C GLU A 635 -4.00 7.52 19.24
N ASN A 636 -4.25 6.27 19.62
CA ASN A 636 -5.21 5.36 19.00
C ASN A 636 -4.91 5.09 17.51
N CYS A 637 -3.64 5.20 17.11
CA CYS A 637 -3.19 4.81 15.78
C CYS A 637 -2.69 3.37 15.76
N PHE A 638 -2.86 2.69 14.62
CA PHE A 638 -2.41 1.32 14.44
C PHE A 638 -1.91 1.03 13.02
N MET A 639 -1.10 -0.01 12.91
CA MET A 639 -0.57 -0.53 11.66
C MET A 639 -0.60 -2.05 11.69
N VAL A 640 -0.91 -2.66 10.54
CA VAL A 640 -1.00 -4.11 10.40
C VAL A 640 -0.01 -4.58 9.35
N GLY A 641 1.04 -5.27 9.81
CA GLY A 641 2.05 -5.93 8.99
C GLY A 641 1.59 -7.29 8.45
N ASP A 642 2.53 -8.06 7.90
CA ASP A 642 2.31 -9.44 7.49
C ASP A 642 2.28 -10.38 8.72
N ALA A 643 1.58 -11.51 8.66
CA ALA A 643 1.66 -12.49 9.75
C ALA A 643 2.93 -13.35 9.67
N LYS A 644 3.57 -13.41 8.48
CA LYS A 644 4.85 -14.10 8.27
C LYS A 644 5.82 -13.15 7.56
N ASN A 645 7.09 -13.17 7.96
CA ASN A 645 8.15 -12.27 7.47
C ASN A 645 8.10 -11.91 5.96
N PHE A 646 8.38 -10.63 5.69
CA PHE A 646 8.86 -10.02 4.44
C PHE A 646 8.24 -10.46 3.10
N LYS A 647 7.06 -9.92 2.76
CA LYS A 647 6.64 -9.74 1.35
C LYS A 647 6.79 -8.28 0.94
N PHE A 648 7.73 -8.00 0.03
CA PHE A 648 8.09 -6.66 -0.49
C PHE A 648 6.94 -5.88 -1.18
N LYS A 649 5.77 -6.49 -1.40
CA LYS A 649 4.70 -5.94 -2.25
C LYS A 649 3.37 -5.78 -1.51
N GLN A 650 3.35 -5.09 -0.37
CA GLN A 650 2.10 -4.71 0.29
C GLN A 650 1.95 -3.18 0.38
N PRO A 651 1.31 -2.53 -0.61
CA PRO A 651 1.18 -1.08 -0.66
C PRO A 651 0.35 -0.46 0.49
N ARG A 652 -0.38 -1.29 1.26
CA ARG A 652 -1.25 -0.87 2.38
C ARG A 652 -0.79 -1.31 3.78
N ALA A 653 0.16 -2.24 3.90
CA ALA A 653 0.60 -2.76 5.21
C ALA A 653 1.33 -1.71 6.06
N HIS A 654 1.94 -0.71 5.42
CA HIS A 654 2.67 0.37 6.06
C HIS A 654 1.83 1.65 6.21
N LEU A 655 0.53 1.58 5.92
CA LEU A 655 -0.38 2.72 6.08
C LEU A 655 -0.88 2.72 7.52
N ILE A 656 -0.64 3.82 8.23
CA ILE A 656 -1.14 4.01 9.58
C ILE A 656 -2.65 4.31 9.50
N ARG A 657 -3.40 3.75 10.43
CA ARG A 657 -4.82 4.04 10.65
C ARG A 657 -5.02 4.65 12.01
N ARG A 658 -6.08 5.42 12.17
CA ARG A 658 -6.45 6.02 13.45
C ARG A 658 -7.89 5.70 13.77
N PHE A 659 -8.15 5.28 15.01
CA PHE A 659 -9.48 5.33 15.59
C PHE A 659 -9.73 6.74 16.12
N ASN A 660 -10.66 7.44 15.49
CA ASN A 660 -11.08 8.76 15.94
C ASN A 660 -12.38 8.59 16.70
N VAL A 661 -12.31 8.79 18.01
CA VAL A 661 -13.47 8.67 18.90
C VAL A 661 -14.18 10.01 18.92
N TYR A 662 -15.39 10.06 18.37
CA TYR A 662 -16.22 11.28 18.37
C TYR A 662 -17.08 11.39 19.62
N LYS A 663 -17.38 10.25 20.27
CA LYS A 663 -18.16 10.14 21.50
C LYS A 663 -17.74 8.89 22.27
N GLY A 664 -17.69 8.97 23.60
CA GLY A 664 -17.35 7.85 24.50
C GLY A 664 -15.86 7.51 24.51
N GLU A 665 -14.98 8.52 24.61
CA GLU A 665 -13.51 8.34 24.63
C GLU A 665 -13.05 7.54 25.87
N GLU A 666 -13.69 7.77 27.02
CA GLU A 666 -13.46 7.05 28.27
C GLU A 666 -13.85 5.56 28.20
N LEU A 667 -14.68 5.18 27.22
CA LEU A 667 -15.11 3.81 26.98
C LEU A 667 -14.25 3.12 25.90
N PHE A 668 -13.33 3.84 25.26
CA PHE A 668 -12.60 3.32 24.12
C PHE A 668 -11.41 2.47 24.56
N ASP A 669 -11.42 1.22 24.12
CA ASP A 669 -10.28 0.31 24.25
C ASP A 669 -9.86 -0.13 22.85
N ILE A 670 -8.64 0.25 22.46
CA ILE A 670 -8.08 -0.09 21.15
C ILE A 670 -7.87 -1.59 20.99
N ASP A 671 -7.49 -2.30 22.06
CA ASP A 671 -7.10 -3.72 22.04
C ASP A 671 -8.25 -4.58 21.53
N THR A 672 -9.48 -4.25 21.97
CA THR A 672 -10.76 -4.70 21.41
C THR A 672 -10.73 -4.91 19.90
N PHE A 673 -10.39 -3.84 19.20
CA PHE A 673 -10.59 -3.76 17.77
C PHE A 673 -9.37 -4.33 17.07
N LEU A 674 -8.18 -4.22 17.66
CA LEU A 674 -6.97 -4.89 17.18
C LEU A 674 -7.11 -6.41 17.21
N ASP A 675 -7.78 -6.96 18.20
CA ASP A 675 -8.11 -8.38 18.24
C ASP A 675 -8.89 -8.81 16.99
N THR A 676 -9.88 -8.02 16.57
CA THR A 676 -10.64 -8.29 15.34
C THR A 676 -9.82 -8.09 14.05
N THR A 677 -8.62 -7.49 14.14
CA THR A 677 -7.65 -7.42 13.03
C THR A 677 -6.71 -8.62 12.98
N ALA A 678 -6.52 -9.32 14.12
CA ALA A 678 -5.59 -10.42 14.28
C ALA A 678 -6.00 -11.72 13.59
N VAL A 679 -7.24 -11.80 13.10
CA VAL A 679 -7.78 -13.00 12.48
C VAL A 679 -7.08 -13.34 11.15
N LYS A 680 -6.88 -14.64 10.89
CA LYS A 680 -6.17 -15.15 9.69
C LYS A 680 -7.03 -16.02 8.76
N PHE A 681 -8.31 -16.19 9.08
CA PHE A 681 -9.23 -16.96 8.25
C PHE A 681 -9.76 -16.17 7.05
N VAL A 682 -9.79 -14.82 7.14
CA VAL A 682 -10.21 -13.93 6.05
C VAL A 682 -9.15 -13.83 4.96
N ARG A 683 -7.88 -13.71 5.37
CA ARG A 683 -6.74 -13.73 4.45
C ARG A 683 -5.76 -14.77 4.93
N PHE A 684 -5.47 -15.75 4.08
CA PHE A 684 -4.61 -16.87 4.45
C PHE A 684 -3.29 -16.43 5.06
N ASN A 685 -3.07 -16.78 6.33
CA ASN A 685 -1.87 -16.41 7.09
C ASN A 685 -1.56 -14.90 7.01
N GLN A 686 -2.59 -14.05 7.00
CA GLN A 686 -2.45 -12.60 6.99
C GLN A 686 -3.50 -12.00 7.90
N PHE A 687 -3.08 -10.98 8.65
CA PHE A 687 -4.00 -10.17 9.43
C PHE A 687 -4.95 -9.38 8.52
N THR A 688 -6.14 -9.06 9.03
CA THR A 688 -7.02 -8.10 8.37
C THR A 688 -6.58 -6.69 8.72
N VAL A 689 -6.62 -5.80 7.74
CA VAL A 689 -6.14 -4.41 7.90
C VAL A 689 -7.17 -3.51 8.60
N TYR A 690 -8.42 -3.97 8.61
CA TYR A 690 -9.56 -3.43 9.35
C TYR A 690 -10.18 -4.55 10.18
N PRO A 691 -10.96 -4.22 11.23
CA PRO A 691 -11.83 -5.19 11.89
C PRO A 691 -12.57 -6.05 10.87
N TYR A 692 -12.49 -7.37 10.99
CA TYR A 692 -12.97 -8.27 9.93
C TYR A 692 -14.47 -8.16 9.65
N PHE A 693 -15.25 -7.58 10.56
CA PHE A 693 -16.66 -7.19 10.35
C PHE A 693 -16.87 -6.33 9.10
N PHE A 694 -15.94 -5.44 8.80
CA PHE A 694 -15.98 -4.66 7.57
C PHE A 694 -15.80 -5.52 6.31
N HIS A 695 -15.03 -6.60 6.40
CA HIS A 695 -14.93 -7.57 5.31
C HIS A 695 -16.23 -8.36 5.11
N LEU A 696 -16.96 -8.65 6.19
CA LEU A 696 -18.28 -9.29 6.08
C LEU A 696 -19.30 -8.39 5.37
N ILE A 697 -19.21 -7.07 5.58
CA ILE A 697 -19.98 -6.10 4.79
C ILE A 697 -19.60 -6.21 3.32
N ASP A 698 -18.30 -6.17 2.98
CA ASP A 698 -17.84 -6.28 1.59
C ASP A 698 -18.36 -7.58 0.93
N MET A 699 -18.29 -8.71 1.63
CA MET A 699 -18.80 -10.00 1.17
C MET A 699 -20.31 -9.98 0.90
N TYR A 700 -21.10 -9.40 1.80
CA TYR A 700 -22.54 -9.27 1.61
C TYR A 700 -22.88 -8.37 0.42
N VAL A 701 -22.17 -7.25 0.30
CA VAL A 701 -22.38 -6.26 -0.76
C VAL A 701 -22.03 -6.86 -2.12
N GLU A 702 -20.94 -7.62 -2.22
CA GLU A 702 -20.59 -8.41 -3.40
C GLU A 702 -21.67 -9.46 -3.69
N ALA A 703 -22.14 -10.20 -2.69
CA ALA A 703 -23.12 -11.26 -2.90
C ALA A 703 -24.52 -10.76 -3.28
N LYS A 704 -25.01 -9.66 -2.68
CA LYS A 704 -26.40 -9.20 -2.78
C LYS A 704 -26.63 -7.87 -3.49
N LEU A 705 -25.70 -6.92 -3.46
CA LEU A 705 -25.98 -5.53 -3.89
C LEU A 705 -25.39 -5.16 -5.26
N PHE A 706 -24.30 -5.80 -5.69
CA PHE A 706 -23.56 -5.35 -6.88
C PHE A 706 -23.86 -6.04 -8.20
N TYR A 707 -24.60 -7.15 -8.19
CA TYR A 707 -24.94 -7.90 -9.41
C TYR A 707 -26.38 -7.72 -9.88
#